data_AF-A0A511T5W2-F1
#
_entry.id   AF-A0A511T5W2-F1
#
_cell.length_a   1.000
_cell.length_b   1.000
_cell.length_c   1.000
_cell.angle_alpha   90.00
_cell.angle_beta   90.00
_cell.angle_gamma   90.00
#
_symmetry.space_group_name_H-M   'P 1'
#
loop_
_entity.id
_entity.type
_entity.pdbx_description
1 polymer ?
#
loop_
_entity_poly.entity_id
_entity_poly.type
_entity_poly.pdbx_seq_one_letter_code
_entity_poly.pdbx_strand_id
1 'polypeptide(L)'
;MFPHRALAPLLVLLALAACSSDPKPGPDTDPIDQTDAGHTTDGGPRPDAGLEPDGGPVPDSGTDIDAGPIPDSGTDIDAGPIPDSGTDIDAGTLPDAGTLPDAGTDTDAGSLPDAGTDIDAGTLPDSGTDIDAGTLPDAGHEPLVVTTTSLPQARRGKPYFHSLAASGGIGEVSWSITLGALPDGLQLASSSGNLTGTPTTAGGFDLVATATDEGGRTASRSLTLTVTAPTPAILKLGQYNLTYFGSDTQGPPDAQQVEKARDVMLEVGANVWALVEMVDVNDFQSLKSQLPGFRGFLANDPNYVTGSTSPYGASSQKPGILYDSSLTFQRAELLRLGDLNDFANRPPLRVDFLTEIQGTLTPLTVIVVHMRAESADPTGPRASRERASAALKAYLDQNLAGQHVFVVGDWNDDVDESITLDPTTQVPLPTPYQNFVADPEHYTFITRELSLDGEATSIGFENVVDHTLASGPLAARHVPGSTEVIHADEWVPDYLETLSDHRPVVSSYALSSVTEPFIRIEEPVGGANPHPPGSPLEVLWHAWGVDNVHLDVSMDGGATWARAEVFLSAAVGRTTWTLPSTATSNIRVRLVDTSDASLFDVNDAPIVVAEPSGRVIINEVLANEPLVNNTNNVAYEFVELVNVGGTPVDLSGWSLSDAALSRHVFPAGTTLAAGKALVVFGGAAGIPPGRTNAVVASTGALGLSNSNDTVSVRRQDATLVDQYAYTSTVDNVSDNRSPDADPNVTTFKLHNVVSPTGLTSSPGLRADGTAF
;
A
#
# COMPACT_ATOMS: atom_id res chain seq x y z
N MET A 1 50.43 23.98 20.22
CA MET A 1 50.18 25.44 20.33
C MET A 1 48.77 25.61 20.91
N PHE A 2 48.56 26.50 21.88
CA PHE A 2 47.25 26.84 22.48
C PHE A 2 46.58 28.02 21.70
N PRO A 3 45.30 28.44 21.93
CA PRO A 3 44.45 28.32 23.15
C PRO A 3 42.98 27.79 22.95
N HIS A 4 42.37 27.11 23.94
CA HIS A 4 41.31 27.53 24.92
C HIS A 4 39.93 27.95 24.35
N ARG A 5 38.76 27.80 25.01
CA ARG A 5 38.32 27.73 26.45
C ARG A 5 37.19 26.66 26.62
N ALA A 6 37.07 25.87 27.69
CA ALA A 6 36.63 26.13 29.09
C ALA A 6 35.14 26.54 29.24
N LEU A 7 34.33 26.12 30.24
CA LEU A 7 34.59 25.57 31.61
C LEU A 7 33.66 24.36 32.00
N ALA A 8 34.02 23.66 33.09
CA ALA A 8 33.11 22.92 34.00
C ALA A 8 33.19 23.52 35.43
N PRO A 9 32.31 23.19 36.40
CA PRO A 9 32.61 22.16 37.45
C PRO A 9 31.31 21.50 38.05
N LEU A 10 31.14 20.88 39.25
CA LEU A 10 31.99 20.59 40.44
C LEU A 10 31.46 19.42 41.34
N LEU A 11 32.07 18.20 41.30
CA LEU A 11 32.08 17.19 42.42
C LEU A 11 30.66 16.68 42.89
N VAL A 12 30.35 15.91 43.97
CA VAL A 12 30.94 15.07 45.07
C VAL A 12 29.79 14.14 45.59
N LEU A 13 29.89 12.91 46.14
CA LEU A 13 30.91 11.84 46.20
C LEU A 13 30.27 10.49 46.74
N LEU A 14 31.10 9.42 46.82
CA LEU A 14 31.10 8.16 47.63
C LEU A 14 30.16 7.98 48.87
N ALA A 15 29.88 6.78 49.43
CA ALA A 15 30.34 5.38 49.21
C ALA A 15 29.51 4.28 49.96
N LEU A 16 29.74 3.01 49.56
CA LEU A 16 29.81 1.69 50.26
C LEU A 16 29.36 1.51 51.75
N ALA A 17 29.05 0.31 52.30
CA ALA A 17 28.63 -1.03 51.79
C ALA A 17 28.45 -2.06 52.98
N ALA A 18 27.98 -3.29 52.68
CA ALA A 18 28.26 -4.59 53.34
C ALA A 18 27.42 -5.14 54.55
N CYS A 19 26.53 -6.10 54.22
CA CYS A 19 26.42 -7.52 54.69
C CYS A 19 26.15 -7.98 56.16
N SER A 20 25.39 -9.11 56.24
CA SER A 20 25.22 -10.11 57.34
C SER A 20 24.16 -9.79 58.44
N SER A 21 23.48 -10.73 59.13
CA SER A 21 23.58 -12.22 59.22
C SER A 21 22.21 -12.93 59.50
N ASP A 22 22.18 -14.27 59.35
CA ASP A 22 21.16 -15.27 59.80
C ASP A 22 21.45 -15.76 61.26
N PRO A 23 20.68 -16.66 61.96
CA PRO A 23 19.38 -17.31 61.68
C PRO A 23 18.36 -17.51 62.87
N LYS A 24 17.20 -18.11 62.53
CA LYS A 24 16.16 -18.96 63.27
C LYS A 24 16.48 -19.63 64.65
N PRO A 25 15.52 -20.30 65.36
CA PRO A 25 14.03 -20.22 65.49
C PRO A 25 13.46 -20.43 66.96
N GLY A 26 12.12 -20.45 67.18
CA GLY A 26 11.50 -21.24 68.29
C GLY A 26 10.28 -20.63 69.04
N PRO A 27 9.43 -21.43 69.77
CA PRO A 27 7.98 -21.14 69.88
C PRO A 27 7.23 -21.30 71.25
N ASP A 28 6.07 -20.63 71.35
CA ASP A 28 4.75 -21.03 71.96
C ASP A 28 4.52 -21.18 73.51
N THR A 29 3.22 -21.11 73.90
CA THR A 29 2.52 -21.44 75.19
C THR A 29 2.33 -20.38 76.32
N ASP A 30 1.34 -20.63 77.21
CA ASP A 30 0.57 -19.69 78.10
C ASP A 30 0.47 -20.28 79.57
N PRO A 31 -0.61 -20.31 80.44
CA PRO A 31 -1.94 -19.64 80.57
C PRO A 31 -2.44 -19.27 82.03
N ILE A 32 -3.76 -19.03 82.19
CA ILE A 32 -4.74 -19.17 83.33
C ILE A 32 -4.98 -18.09 84.45
N ASP A 33 -6.29 -17.82 84.69
CA ASP A 33 -7.08 -17.85 85.97
C ASP A 33 -7.65 -16.57 86.68
N GLN A 34 -8.53 -16.78 87.68
CA GLN A 34 -9.62 -15.90 88.20
C GLN A 34 -9.54 -15.68 89.75
N THR A 35 -10.55 -15.35 90.62
CA THR A 35 -12.04 -15.14 90.64
C THR A 35 -12.42 -14.43 91.98
N ASP A 36 -13.52 -13.63 92.09
CA ASP A 36 -14.25 -13.42 93.38
C ASP A 36 -15.71 -12.87 93.24
N ALA A 37 -16.50 -12.87 94.33
CA ALA A 37 -17.97 -12.59 94.43
C ALA A 37 -18.33 -11.53 95.53
N GLY A 38 -19.58 -11.24 95.95
CA GLY A 38 -20.93 -11.79 95.71
C GLY A 38 -22.01 -11.21 96.67
N HIS A 39 -22.96 -12.05 97.12
CA HIS A 39 -23.98 -11.90 98.20
C HIS A 39 -25.47 -11.63 97.84
N THR A 40 -26.39 -12.20 98.65
CA THR A 40 -27.89 -12.21 98.54
C THR A 40 -28.56 -11.60 99.80
N THR A 41 -29.89 -11.54 100.08
CA THR A 41 -31.16 -12.28 99.75
C THR A 41 -32.37 -11.41 100.29
N ASP A 42 -33.71 -11.62 100.19
CA ASP A 42 -34.70 -12.61 99.65
C ASP A 42 -36.14 -11.95 99.65
N GLY A 43 -37.20 -12.54 99.05
CA GLY A 43 -38.63 -12.28 99.42
C GLY A 43 -39.72 -12.25 98.31
N GLY A 44 -40.65 -13.23 98.29
CA GLY A 44 -41.91 -13.24 97.49
C GLY A 44 -43.19 -13.05 98.35
N PRO A 45 -44.45 -13.17 97.83
CA PRO A 45 -44.92 -14.17 96.83
C PRO A 45 -45.90 -13.65 95.72
N ARG A 46 -46.45 -14.59 94.91
CA ARG A 46 -47.49 -14.44 93.85
C ARG A 46 -48.91 -14.90 94.35
N PRO A 47 -49.97 -14.98 93.51
CA PRO A 47 -50.71 -13.91 92.80
C PRO A 47 -52.24 -14.01 93.07
N ASP A 48 -53.06 -13.14 92.47
CA ASP A 48 -54.51 -13.35 92.25
C ASP A 48 -54.91 -12.86 90.84
N ALA A 49 -56.15 -13.06 90.40
CA ALA A 49 -56.65 -12.62 89.09
C ALA A 49 -58.14 -12.20 89.15
N GLY A 50 -58.39 -10.90 89.10
CA GLY A 50 -59.72 -10.26 89.22
C GLY A 50 -60.21 -9.58 87.93
N LEU A 51 -61.40 -8.97 88.00
CA LEU A 51 -62.07 -8.24 86.91
C LEU A 51 -62.83 -7.00 87.43
N GLU A 52 -62.20 -6.22 88.32
CA GLU A 52 -62.63 -4.87 88.71
C GLU A 52 -61.37 -3.98 88.86
N PRO A 53 -61.39 -2.69 88.49
CA PRO A 53 -60.19 -1.85 88.48
C PRO A 53 -59.54 -1.66 89.85
N ASP A 54 -58.25 -1.99 89.92
CA ASP A 54 -57.35 -1.65 91.02
C ASP A 54 -56.90 -0.17 90.90
N GLY A 55 -56.04 0.30 91.80
CA GLY A 55 -55.38 1.61 91.77
C GLY A 55 -54.15 1.61 92.67
N GLY A 56 -53.45 0.48 92.70
CA GLY A 56 -52.33 0.15 93.57
C GLY A 56 -50.99 0.09 92.81
N PRO A 57 -49.86 0.44 93.45
CA PRO A 57 -48.58 0.63 92.76
C PRO A 57 -47.79 -0.68 92.56
N VAL A 58 -48.44 -1.76 92.11
CA VAL A 58 -47.83 -3.10 91.92
C VAL A 58 -48.50 -3.80 90.73
N PRO A 59 -47.75 -4.33 89.74
CA PRO A 59 -48.32 -4.93 88.53
C PRO A 59 -49.33 -6.06 88.77
N ASP A 60 -50.53 -5.85 88.22
CA ASP A 60 -51.59 -6.82 87.99
C ASP A 60 -51.40 -7.50 86.60
N SER A 61 -52.35 -8.32 86.13
CA SER A 61 -52.34 -8.86 84.75
C SER A 61 -53.76 -8.99 84.17
N GLY A 62 -54.62 -8.02 84.49
CA GLY A 62 -55.97 -7.85 83.97
C GLY A 62 -56.01 -7.18 82.59
N THR A 63 -57.17 -6.63 82.25
CA THR A 63 -57.51 -6.09 80.92
C THR A 63 -58.29 -4.78 80.99
N ASP A 64 -58.17 -4.05 82.10
CA ASP A 64 -58.88 -2.80 82.38
C ASP A 64 -57.83 -1.72 82.70
N ILE A 65 -58.10 -0.47 82.29
CA ILE A 65 -57.17 0.67 82.33
C ILE A 65 -56.75 1.05 83.76
N ASP A 66 -55.46 1.01 84.08
CA ASP A 66 -54.86 1.66 85.26
C ASP A 66 -54.46 3.13 84.96
N ALA A 67 -54.05 3.86 85.98
CA ALA A 67 -53.45 5.20 85.89
C ALA A 67 -52.29 5.32 86.92
N GLY A 68 -51.38 4.36 86.87
CA GLY A 68 -50.24 4.20 87.77
C GLY A 68 -48.94 4.85 87.25
N PRO A 69 -47.97 5.19 88.12
CA PRO A 69 -46.68 5.75 87.70
C PRO A 69 -45.55 4.68 87.64
N ILE A 70 -45.88 3.41 87.39
CA ILE A 70 -44.95 2.27 87.41
C ILE A 70 -45.38 1.26 86.32
N PRO A 71 -44.49 0.84 85.40
CA PRO A 71 -44.84 -0.08 84.31
C PRO A 71 -45.41 -1.43 84.76
N ASP A 72 -46.44 -1.90 84.05
CA ASP A 72 -46.96 -3.26 84.15
C ASP A 72 -46.65 -4.12 82.89
N SER A 73 -47.56 -4.99 82.48
CA SER A 73 -47.47 -5.77 81.22
C SER A 73 -48.85 -6.10 80.63
N GLY A 74 -49.80 -5.16 80.74
CA GLY A 74 -51.13 -5.23 80.17
C GLY A 74 -51.18 -5.07 78.64
N THR A 75 -52.39 -4.94 78.08
CA THR A 75 -52.65 -4.84 76.64
C THR A 75 -53.47 -3.62 76.22
N ASP A 76 -53.82 -2.76 77.18
CA ASP A 76 -54.78 -1.66 77.01
C ASP A 76 -54.18 -0.37 77.59
N ILE A 77 -54.59 0.77 77.03
CA ILE A 77 -53.85 2.06 77.05
C ILE A 77 -53.68 2.64 78.48
N ASP A 78 -52.43 2.82 78.93
CA ASP A 78 -52.06 3.64 80.10
C ASP A 78 -52.03 5.15 79.76
N ALA A 79 -51.99 6.00 80.79
CA ALA A 79 -51.83 7.45 80.69
C ALA A 79 -50.79 7.98 81.70
N GLY A 80 -49.71 7.21 81.92
CA GLY A 80 -48.58 7.55 82.78
C GLY A 80 -47.60 8.58 82.19
N PRO A 81 -46.71 9.19 83.00
CA PRO A 81 -45.71 10.14 82.53
C PRO A 81 -44.28 9.53 82.44
N ILE A 82 -44.16 8.20 82.31
CA ILE A 82 -42.89 7.44 82.33
C ILE A 82 -43.02 6.24 81.37
N PRO A 83 -42.03 5.96 80.49
CA PRO A 83 -42.03 4.79 79.61
C PRO A 83 -42.30 3.43 80.27
N ASP A 84 -43.07 2.59 79.59
CA ASP A 84 -43.37 1.21 79.97
C ASP A 84 -42.63 0.18 79.06
N SER A 85 -43.19 -1.02 78.89
CA SER A 85 -42.77 -1.96 77.85
C SER A 85 -43.94 -2.72 77.23
N GLY A 86 -45.05 -2.03 76.98
CA GLY A 86 -46.23 -2.53 76.27
C GLY A 86 -46.00 -2.74 74.77
N THR A 87 -47.06 -3.09 74.04
CA THR A 87 -46.99 -3.35 72.58
C THR A 87 -48.06 -2.63 71.75
N ASP A 88 -48.86 -1.76 72.36
CA ASP A 88 -49.87 -0.92 71.71
C ASP A 88 -49.77 0.53 72.23
N ILE A 89 -50.45 1.47 71.58
CA ILE A 89 -50.11 2.91 71.57
C ILE A 89 -50.38 3.65 72.90
N ASP A 90 -49.35 4.33 73.43
CA ASP A 90 -49.45 5.34 74.50
C ASP A 90 -50.00 6.69 73.96
N ALA A 91 -50.72 7.43 74.81
CA ALA A 91 -51.25 8.77 74.54
C ALA A 91 -50.56 9.89 75.37
N GLY A 92 -49.42 9.59 76.00
CA GLY A 92 -48.57 10.51 76.74
C GLY A 92 -47.98 11.65 75.89
N THR A 93 -47.67 12.78 76.51
CA THR A 93 -47.19 14.00 75.82
C THR A 93 -45.70 14.27 76.00
N LEU A 94 -44.88 13.22 76.16
CA LEU A 94 -43.42 13.28 76.24
C LEU A 94 -42.81 12.12 75.44
N PRO A 95 -41.59 12.26 74.87
CA PRO A 95 -41.03 11.23 73.98
C PRO A 95 -40.65 9.95 74.72
N ASP A 96 -41.11 8.81 74.19
CA ASP A 96 -40.64 7.49 74.56
C ASP A 96 -39.29 7.13 73.89
N ALA A 97 -38.62 6.08 74.39
CA ALA A 97 -37.38 5.51 73.87
C ALA A 97 -37.54 4.05 73.37
N GLY A 98 -38.77 3.64 73.04
CA GLY A 98 -39.11 2.39 72.37
C GLY A 98 -38.53 2.28 70.95
N THR A 99 -38.77 1.14 70.29
CA THR A 99 -38.12 0.78 69.02
C THR A 99 -39.09 0.24 67.96
N LEU A 100 -40.37 0.61 68.06
CA LEU A 100 -41.42 0.34 67.07
C LEU A 100 -42.28 1.62 66.86
N PRO A 101 -42.98 1.77 65.72
CA PRO A 101 -43.55 3.07 65.34
C PRO A 101 -44.86 3.42 66.07
N ASP A 102 -44.99 4.69 66.44
CA ASP A 102 -46.24 5.33 66.88
C ASP A 102 -47.09 5.79 65.67
N ALA A 103 -48.36 6.12 65.91
CA ALA A 103 -49.30 6.69 64.93
C ALA A 103 -49.85 8.08 65.35
N GLY A 104 -49.15 8.82 66.21
CA GLY A 104 -49.42 10.22 66.53
C GLY A 104 -49.31 11.14 65.30
N THR A 105 -50.13 12.19 65.23
CA THR A 105 -50.27 13.02 64.01
C THR A 105 -49.67 14.43 64.09
N ASP A 106 -48.82 14.69 65.09
CA ASP A 106 -48.04 15.93 65.22
C ASP A 106 -46.54 15.60 65.15
N THR A 107 -45.74 16.49 64.57
CA THR A 107 -44.33 16.24 64.21
C THR A 107 -43.43 15.86 65.40
N ASP A 108 -42.89 14.65 65.38
CA ASP A 108 -41.76 14.26 66.23
C ASP A 108 -40.47 15.04 65.86
N ALA A 109 -39.56 15.13 66.81
CA ALA A 109 -38.21 15.69 66.67
C ALA A 109 -37.11 14.68 67.06
N GLY A 110 -37.41 13.38 67.01
CA GLY A 110 -36.46 12.29 67.13
C GLY A 110 -35.45 12.27 65.98
N SER A 111 -34.34 11.57 66.21
CA SER A 111 -33.19 11.56 65.29
C SER A 111 -32.96 10.20 64.62
N LEU A 112 -34.02 9.44 64.36
CA LEU A 112 -34.02 8.15 63.67
C LEU A 112 -35.24 8.06 62.73
N PRO A 113 -35.20 7.25 61.65
CA PRO A 113 -36.18 7.37 60.56
C PRO A 113 -37.55 6.76 60.90
N ASP A 114 -38.61 7.52 60.62
CA ASP A 114 -39.97 6.99 60.46
C ASP A 114 -40.14 6.34 59.07
N ALA A 115 -41.19 5.53 58.91
CA ALA A 115 -41.61 4.89 57.66
C ALA A 115 -42.96 5.41 57.13
N GLY A 116 -43.42 6.59 57.59
CA GLY A 116 -44.55 7.33 57.05
C GLY A 116 -44.34 7.76 55.59
N THR A 117 -45.45 8.06 54.91
CA THR A 117 -45.48 8.33 53.46
C THR A 117 -45.53 9.81 53.09
N ASP A 118 -45.41 10.70 54.06
CA ASP A 118 -45.74 12.12 53.94
C ASP A 118 -44.48 12.98 54.13
N ILE A 119 -44.41 14.09 53.41
CA ILE A 119 -43.16 14.81 53.09
C ILE A 119 -42.49 15.40 54.34
N ASP A 120 -41.29 14.92 54.68
CA ASP A 120 -40.43 15.52 55.70
C ASP A 120 -39.91 16.91 55.26
N ALA A 121 -39.64 17.76 56.26
CA ALA A 121 -39.05 19.08 56.14
C ALA A 121 -37.76 19.22 56.98
N GLY A 122 -37.12 18.10 57.33
CA GLY A 122 -35.83 18.03 57.99
C GLY A 122 -34.71 18.74 57.21
N THR A 123 -33.65 19.12 57.93
CA THR A 123 -32.47 19.80 57.33
C THR A 123 -31.20 18.97 57.46
N LEU A 124 -31.35 17.65 57.43
CA LEU A 124 -30.28 16.65 57.49
C LEU A 124 -30.55 15.58 56.41
N PRO A 125 -29.52 14.92 55.84
CA PRO A 125 -29.73 13.89 54.82
C PRO A 125 -30.46 12.68 55.39
N ASP A 126 -31.47 12.19 54.67
CA ASP A 126 -32.25 11.00 55.01
C ASP A 126 -31.96 9.85 54.01
N SER A 127 -32.93 8.97 53.78
CA SER A 127 -32.86 7.94 52.73
C SER A 127 -34.14 7.84 51.90
N GLY A 128 -34.85 8.96 51.72
CA GLY A 128 -36.09 9.05 50.95
C GLY A 128 -35.90 8.88 49.44
N THR A 129 -37.00 8.60 48.73
CA THR A 129 -37.02 8.49 47.26
C THR A 129 -37.50 9.75 46.54
N ASP A 130 -37.90 10.76 47.31
CA ASP A 130 -38.77 11.85 46.86
C ASP A 130 -38.00 13.18 46.85
N ILE A 131 -38.33 14.07 45.92
CA ILE A 131 -37.55 15.29 45.68
C ILE A 131 -37.91 16.36 46.73
N ASP A 132 -36.96 16.60 47.63
CA ASP A 132 -37.05 17.65 48.65
C ASP A 132 -37.06 19.07 48.05
N ALA A 133 -37.36 20.08 48.89
CA ALA A 133 -37.35 21.49 48.52
C ALA A 133 -36.06 22.23 48.94
N GLY A 134 -34.99 21.48 49.18
CA GLY A 134 -33.74 21.93 49.78
C GLY A 134 -32.85 22.75 48.84
N THR A 135 -31.80 23.32 49.43
CA THR A 135 -30.78 24.11 48.71
C THR A 135 -29.38 23.50 48.77
N LEU A 136 -29.29 22.25 49.22
CA LEU A 136 -28.07 21.44 49.25
C LEU A 136 -28.39 20.06 48.63
N PRO A 137 -27.44 19.44 47.90
CA PRO A 137 -27.68 18.14 47.28
C PRO A 137 -27.65 17.02 48.31
N ASP A 138 -28.64 16.12 48.23
CA ASP A 138 -28.80 15.00 49.15
C ASP A 138 -27.78 13.85 48.93
N ALA A 139 -27.56 13.05 49.97
CA ALA A 139 -26.44 12.13 50.16
C ALA A 139 -26.62 10.72 49.53
N GLY A 140 -27.32 10.61 48.42
CA GLY A 140 -27.59 9.32 47.76
C GLY A 140 -26.73 9.00 46.52
N HIS A 141 -26.75 9.86 45.50
CA HIS A 141 -26.58 9.36 44.12
C HIS A 141 -25.68 10.22 43.22
N GLU A 142 -24.38 9.89 43.20
CA GLU A 142 -23.43 10.32 42.15
C GLU A 142 -24.05 10.15 40.74
N PRO A 143 -23.97 11.17 39.87
CA PRO A 143 -24.59 11.13 38.55
C PRO A 143 -23.97 10.02 37.70
N LEU A 144 -24.81 9.28 36.97
CA LEU A 144 -24.32 8.25 36.04
C LEU A 144 -23.43 8.92 34.97
N VAL A 145 -22.21 8.40 34.81
CA VAL A 145 -21.23 8.87 33.83
C VAL A 145 -20.56 7.66 33.18
N VAL A 146 -20.52 7.64 31.84
CA VAL A 146 -19.70 6.66 31.09
C VAL A 146 -18.23 7.08 31.20
N THR A 147 -17.42 6.21 31.81
CA THR A 147 -16.00 6.47 32.12
C THR A 147 -15.05 5.94 31.04
N THR A 148 -15.49 5.04 30.16
CA THR A 148 -14.75 4.70 28.93
C THR A 148 -14.59 5.95 28.07
N THR A 149 -13.35 6.38 27.82
CA THR A 149 -13.03 7.59 27.04
C THR A 149 -12.59 7.32 25.60
N SER A 150 -12.13 6.10 25.31
CA SER A 150 -11.71 5.61 24.00
C SER A 150 -11.84 4.08 23.93
N LEU A 151 -11.77 3.51 22.72
CA LEU A 151 -11.75 2.06 22.50
C LEU A 151 -10.38 1.60 21.97
N PRO A 152 -9.82 0.47 22.42
CA PRO A 152 -8.64 -0.12 21.78
C PRO A 152 -8.89 -0.45 20.31
N GLN A 153 -7.88 -0.26 19.46
CA GLN A 153 -7.94 -0.61 18.04
C GLN A 153 -8.20 -2.12 17.84
N ALA A 154 -9.14 -2.44 16.97
CA ALA A 154 -9.42 -3.80 16.52
C ALA A 154 -8.69 -4.13 15.20
N ARG A 155 -8.62 -5.42 14.84
CA ARG A 155 -8.12 -5.88 13.54
C ARG A 155 -9.13 -6.78 12.86
N ARG A 156 -9.40 -6.53 11.57
CA ARG A 156 -10.29 -7.35 10.74
C ARG A 156 -9.90 -8.84 10.83
N GLY A 157 -10.85 -9.71 11.13
CA GLY A 157 -10.64 -11.16 11.21
C GLY A 157 -9.85 -11.67 12.43
N LYS A 158 -9.60 -10.83 13.46
CA LYS A 158 -9.04 -11.28 14.75
C LYS A 158 -10.03 -11.02 15.89
N PRO A 159 -10.10 -11.89 16.93
CA PRO A 159 -11.01 -11.69 18.06
C PRO A 159 -10.77 -10.35 18.78
N TYR A 160 -11.86 -9.74 19.22
CA TYR A 160 -11.88 -8.49 19.99
C TYR A 160 -12.63 -8.68 21.31
N PHE A 161 -12.14 -8.02 22.35
CA PHE A 161 -12.77 -7.95 23.67
C PHE A 161 -12.48 -6.57 24.28
N HIS A 162 -13.52 -5.85 24.70
CA HIS A 162 -13.39 -4.66 25.54
C HIS A 162 -14.64 -4.43 26.38
N SER A 163 -14.47 -4.01 27.64
CA SER A 163 -15.59 -3.72 28.55
C SER A 163 -15.83 -2.22 28.64
N LEU A 164 -17.04 -1.78 28.31
CA LEU A 164 -17.50 -0.43 28.61
C LEU A 164 -17.70 -0.26 30.13
N ALA A 165 -17.35 0.90 30.65
CA ALA A 165 -17.39 1.21 32.07
C ALA A 165 -18.15 2.52 32.36
N ALA A 166 -18.83 2.55 33.50
CA ALA A 166 -19.55 3.71 34.02
C ALA A 166 -19.30 3.85 35.54
N SER A 167 -19.65 5.01 36.09
CA SER A 167 -19.59 5.34 37.53
C SER A 167 -20.80 6.19 37.91
N GLY A 168 -21.13 6.23 39.21
CA GLY A 168 -22.42 6.73 39.67
C GLY A 168 -23.55 5.78 39.25
N GLY A 169 -24.80 6.24 39.31
CA GLY A 169 -25.96 5.40 39.02
C GLY A 169 -26.65 4.82 40.26
N ILE A 170 -27.68 4.01 40.04
CA ILE A 170 -28.46 3.21 41.00
C ILE A 170 -28.54 1.79 40.44
N GLY A 171 -28.26 0.78 41.28
CA GLY A 171 -28.47 -0.63 40.91
C GLY A 171 -27.60 -1.11 39.74
N GLU A 172 -28.12 -2.04 38.94
CA GLU A 172 -27.41 -2.55 37.76
C GLU A 172 -27.41 -1.55 36.60
N VAL A 173 -26.28 -1.47 35.86
CA VAL A 173 -26.14 -0.61 34.68
C VAL A 173 -26.23 -1.41 33.39
N SER A 174 -27.29 -1.15 32.64
CA SER A 174 -27.51 -1.70 31.30
C SER A 174 -26.90 -0.83 30.20
N TRP A 175 -26.53 -1.45 29.08
CA TRP A 175 -25.78 -0.83 27.98
C TRP A 175 -26.46 -1.00 26.62
N SER A 176 -26.43 0.05 25.81
CA SER A 176 -26.93 0.07 24.44
C SER A 176 -26.06 0.94 23.53
N ILE A 177 -26.16 0.73 22.20
CA ILE A 177 -25.66 1.68 21.20
C ILE A 177 -26.87 2.45 20.68
N THR A 178 -26.92 3.76 20.89
CA THR A 178 -28.09 4.61 20.55
C THR A 178 -27.93 5.40 19.26
N LEU A 179 -26.69 5.55 18.78
CA LEU A 179 -26.35 6.15 17.50
C LEU A 179 -25.09 5.47 16.93
N GLY A 180 -25.01 5.37 15.60
CA GLY A 180 -23.96 4.59 14.92
C GLY A 180 -24.24 3.10 14.93
N ALA A 181 -23.23 2.30 14.61
CA ALA A 181 -23.30 0.84 14.59
C ALA A 181 -21.96 0.23 15.01
N LEU A 182 -22.00 -0.99 15.53
CA LEU A 182 -20.79 -1.81 15.69
C LEU A 182 -20.33 -2.31 14.31
N PRO A 183 -19.02 -2.59 14.13
CA PRO A 183 -18.55 -3.37 12.99
C PRO A 183 -19.26 -4.73 12.90
N ASP A 184 -19.58 -5.17 11.69
CA ASP A 184 -20.10 -6.51 11.42
C ASP A 184 -19.24 -7.58 12.11
N GLY A 185 -19.88 -8.49 12.84
CA GLY A 185 -19.19 -9.53 13.61
C GLY A 185 -18.80 -9.14 15.05
N LEU A 186 -19.07 -7.91 15.50
CA LEU A 186 -19.04 -7.53 16.92
C LEU A 186 -20.45 -7.40 17.53
N GLN A 187 -20.56 -7.66 18.82
CA GLN A 187 -21.79 -7.56 19.62
C GLN A 187 -21.51 -6.92 20.98
N LEU A 188 -22.48 -6.16 21.50
CA LEU A 188 -22.47 -5.58 22.85
C LEU A 188 -23.36 -6.43 23.77
N ALA A 189 -22.79 -6.98 24.84
CA ALA A 189 -23.55 -7.63 25.91
C ALA A 189 -24.17 -6.57 26.85
N SER A 190 -25.46 -6.31 26.70
CA SER A 190 -26.16 -5.20 27.37
C SER A 190 -26.08 -5.20 28.90
N SER A 191 -26.01 -6.36 29.56
CA SER A 191 -25.90 -6.45 31.03
C SER A 191 -24.48 -6.29 31.58
N SER A 192 -23.46 -6.11 30.72
CA SER A 192 -22.05 -6.09 31.18
C SER A 192 -21.13 -5.12 30.44
N GLY A 193 -21.65 -4.37 29.44
CA GLY A 193 -20.85 -3.43 28.66
C GLY A 193 -19.82 -4.09 27.72
N ASN A 194 -19.75 -5.43 27.65
CA ASN A 194 -18.71 -6.12 26.90
C ASN A 194 -18.97 -6.08 25.38
N LEU A 195 -18.12 -5.37 24.63
CA LEU A 195 -17.94 -5.55 23.19
C LEU A 195 -17.13 -6.83 22.97
N THR A 196 -17.70 -7.80 22.24
CA THR A 196 -17.02 -9.06 21.90
C THR A 196 -17.32 -9.50 20.46
N GLY A 197 -16.43 -10.31 19.88
CA GLY A 197 -16.63 -10.92 18.57
C GLY A 197 -15.38 -10.88 17.69
N THR A 198 -15.55 -10.90 16.38
CA THR A 198 -14.49 -10.80 15.37
C THR A 198 -14.97 -9.88 14.24
N PRO A 199 -14.41 -8.67 14.05
CA PRO A 199 -14.93 -7.73 13.07
C PRO A 199 -14.56 -8.15 11.65
N THR A 200 -15.52 -8.17 10.72
CA THR A 200 -15.30 -8.56 9.31
C THR A 200 -14.95 -7.38 8.40
N THR A 201 -15.29 -6.16 8.81
CA THR A 201 -15.15 -4.94 7.99
C THR A 201 -14.12 -4.00 8.62
N ALA A 202 -13.18 -3.48 7.82
CA ALA A 202 -12.19 -2.49 8.26
C ALA A 202 -12.71 -1.05 8.05
N GLY A 203 -12.35 -0.13 8.93
CA GLY A 203 -12.80 1.26 8.93
C GLY A 203 -12.77 1.91 10.32
N GLY A 204 -13.18 3.17 10.38
CA GLY A 204 -13.53 3.85 11.64
C GLY A 204 -15.04 3.74 11.88
N PHE A 205 -15.43 3.28 13.07
CA PHE A 205 -16.83 3.09 13.45
C PHE A 205 -17.17 4.01 14.62
N ASP A 206 -17.79 5.14 14.32
CA ASP A 206 -18.28 6.07 15.33
C ASP A 206 -19.61 5.57 15.91
N LEU A 207 -19.68 5.49 17.23
CA LEU A 207 -20.83 5.00 17.99
C LEU A 207 -21.08 5.86 19.23
N VAL A 208 -22.33 5.90 19.69
CA VAL A 208 -22.70 6.45 20.99
C VAL A 208 -23.10 5.30 21.88
N ALA A 209 -22.23 5.01 22.85
CA ALA A 209 -22.52 4.07 23.92
C ALA A 209 -23.37 4.78 24.98
N THR A 210 -24.51 4.20 25.34
CA THR A 210 -25.41 4.71 26.38
C THR A 210 -25.54 3.69 27.49
N ALA A 211 -25.16 4.10 28.70
CA ALA A 211 -25.44 3.42 29.95
C ALA A 211 -26.79 3.90 30.51
N THR A 212 -27.58 2.98 31.06
CA THR A 212 -28.85 3.27 31.76
C THR A 212 -28.87 2.51 33.08
N ASP A 213 -29.07 3.22 34.18
CA ASP A 213 -29.16 2.64 35.53
C ASP A 213 -30.56 2.09 35.86
N GLU A 214 -30.71 1.41 36.99
CA GLU A 214 -31.99 0.80 37.41
C GLU A 214 -33.06 1.85 37.73
N GLY A 215 -32.65 3.07 38.10
CA GLY A 215 -33.51 4.25 38.22
C GLY A 215 -33.90 4.89 36.88
N GLY A 216 -33.49 4.32 35.74
CA GLY A 216 -33.79 4.82 34.40
C GLY A 216 -32.98 6.05 33.97
N ARG A 217 -31.97 6.46 34.73
CA ARG A 217 -31.09 7.59 34.38
C ARG A 217 -30.10 7.15 33.33
N THR A 218 -29.88 7.99 32.32
CA THR A 218 -29.04 7.66 31.14
C THR A 218 -27.79 8.53 31.06
N ALA A 219 -26.65 7.91 30.73
CA ALA A 219 -25.39 8.59 30.43
C ALA A 219 -24.85 8.12 29.09
N SER A 220 -24.36 9.03 28.24
CA SER A 220 -23.93 8.70 26.87
C SER A 220 -22.54 9.21 26.54
N ARG A 221 -21.80 8.45 25.72
CA ARG A 221 -20.44 8.78 25.27
C ARG A 221 -20.25 8.43 23.80
N SER A 222 -19.83 9.41 23.00
CA SER A 222 -19.29 9.16 21.66
C SER A 222 -17.93 8.49 21.76
N LEU A 223 -17.76 7.37 21.05
CA LEU A 223 -16.53 6.60 20.95
C LEU A 223 -16.30 6.21 19.48
N THR A 224 -15.05 6.12 19.06
CA THR A 224 -14.66 5.61 17.74
C THR A 224 -13.94 4.27 17.92
N LEU A 225 -14.42 3.22 17.25
CA LEU A 225 -13.69 1.97 17.12
C LEU A 225 -12.98 1.92 15.77
N THR A 226 -11.66 2.05 15.77
CA THR A 226 -10.84 1.80 14.57
C THR A 226 -10.63 0.30 14.41
N VAL A 227 -11.21 -0.29 13.36
CA VAL A 227 -10.87 -1.64 12.88
C VAL A 227 -9.88 -1.48 11.72
N THR A 228 -8.61 -1.78 11.93
CA THR A 228 -7.67 -1.80 10.79
C THR A 228 -7.83 -3.10 9.99
N ALA A 229 -7.56 -3.04 8.69
CA ALA A 229 -7.19 -4.23 7.94
C ALA A 229 -5.98 -4.91 8.62
N PRO A 230 -5.73 -6.21 8.39
CA PRO A 230 -4.48 -6.81 8.79
C PRO A 230 -3.37 -6.16 7.95
N THR A 231 -2.28 -5.74 8.60
CA THR A 231 -1.05 -5.41 7.86
C THR A 231 -0.61 -6.69 7.13
N PRO A 232 -0.37 -6.64 5.80
CA PRO A 232 0.18 -7.79 5.09
C PRO A 232 1.48 -8.23 5.77
N ALA A 233 1.60 -9.52 6.06
CA ALA A 233 2.86 -10.10 6.50
C ALA A 233 3.80 -10.11 5.29
N ILE A 234 4.67 -9.10 5.24
CA ILE A 234 5.71 -9.00 4.22
C ILE A 234 6.83 -9.96 4.59
N LEU A 235 7.12 -10.91 3.71
CA LEU A 235 8.37 -11.64 3.70
C LEU A 235 9.34 -10.87 2.81
N LYS A 236 10.34 -10.20 3.38
CA LYS A 236 11.46 -9.63 2.63
C LYS A 236 12.53 -10.70 2.48
N LEU A 237 12.82 -11.10 1.24
CA LEU A 237 13.79 -12.11 0.86
C LEU A 237 15.05 -11.42 0.33
N GLY A 238 16.17 -11.63 0.99
CA GLY A 238 17.48 -11.15 0.57
C GLY A 238 18.36 -12.28 0.03
N GLN A 239 19.29 -11.91 -0.84
CA GLN A 239 20.36 -12.76 -1.34
C GLN A 239 21.67 -11.99 -1.35
N TYR A 240 22.79 -12.67 -1.06
CA TYR A 240 24.08 -12.02 -0.91
C TYR A 240 25.22 -12.99 -1.25
N ASN A 241 25.98 -12.71 -2.30
CA ASN A 241 27.34 -13.23 -2.47
C ASN A 241 28.29 -12.44 -1.54
N LEU A 242 29.00 -13.17 -0.68
CA LEU A 242 29.87 -12.61 0.36
C LEU A 242 31.37 -12.93 0.11
N THR A 243 31.76 -13.20 -1.14
CA THR A 243 33.17 -13.24 -1.62
C THR A 243 34.14 -13.98 -0.70
N TYR A 244 34.21 -15.29 -0.83
CA TYR A 244 35.03 -16.21 -0.02
C TYR A 244 34.85 -16.09 1.52
N PHE A 245 33.65 -15.75 2.01
CA PHE A 245 33.40 -15.38 3.41
C PHE A 245 34.10 -16.27 4.46
N GLY A 246 34.94 -15.66 5.29
CA GLY A 246 35.71 -16.34 6.35
C GLY A 246 36.95 -17.10 5.87
N SER A 247 37.50 -16.79 4.68
CA SER A 247 38.69 -17.46 4.15
C SER A 247 39.99 -16.77 4.55
N ASP A 248 40.87 -17.49 5.27
CA ASP A 248 42.27 -17.11 5.56
C ASP A 248 43.13 -16.73 4.31
N THR A 249 42.66 -17.01 3.09
CA THR A 249 43.52 -17.06 1.89
C THR A 249 42.94 -16.47 0.61
N GLN A 250 41.66 -16.10 0.59
CA GLN A 250 40.96 -15.59 -0.59
C GLN A 250 39.86 -14.61 -0.17
N GLY A 251 39.58 -13.58 -0.97
CA GLY A 251 38.60 -12.55 -0.63
C GLY A 251 39.10 -11.56 0.45
N PRO A 252 38.17 -10.76 1.02
CA PRO A 252 38.47 -9.77 2.06
C PRO A 252 38.96 -10.35 3.41
N PRO A 253 39.58 -9.54 4.29
CA PRO A 253 40.02 -9.99 5.61
C PRO A 253 38.84 -10.28 6.57
N ASP A 254 38.54 -11.58 6.74
CA ASP A 254 37.53 -12.20 7.63
C ASP A 254 37.01 -11.32 8.79
N ALA A 255 37.88 -10.92 9.71
CA ALA A 255 37.46 -10.28 10.97
C ALA A 255 36.68 -8.97 10.80
N GLN A 256 36.79 -8.28 9.65
CA GLN A 256 35.91 -7.15 9.29
C GLN A 256 34.67 -7.60 8.50
N GLN A 257 34.80 -8.66 7.73
CA GLN A 257 33.76 -9.23 6.88
C GLN A 257 32.53 -9.66 7.70
N VAL A 258 32.76 -10.32 8.84
CA VAL A 258 31.69 -10.72 9.78
C VAL A 258 30.92 -9.52 10.34
N GLU A 259 31.62 -8.46 10.74
CA GLU A 259 30.99 -7.27 11.33
C GLU A 259 30.23 -6.44 10.30
N LYS A 260 30.81 -6.25 9.10
CA LYS A 260 30.17 -5.46 8.04
C LYS A 260 29.00 -6.22 7.41
N ALA A 261 29.09 -7.54 7.24
CA ALA A 261 27.95 -8.36 6.79
C ALA A 261 26.78 -8.31 7.78
N ARG A 262 27.06 -8.35 9.09
CA ARG A 262 26.06 -8.15 10.15
C ARG A 262 25.35 -6.81 9.98
N ASP A 263 26.10 -5.72 9.86
CA ASP A 263 25.52 -4.37 9.82
C ASP A 263 24.65 -4.15 8.57
N VAL A 264 25.08 -4.65 7.39
CA VAL A 264 24.26 -4.66 6.18
C VAL A 264 22.99 -5.50 6.35
N MET A 265 23.08 -6.69 6.93
CA MET A 265 21.89 -7.54 7.15
C MET A 265 20.89 -6.95 8.16
N LEU A 266 21.37 -6.21 9.16
CA LEU A 266 20.53 -5.53 10.15
C LEU A 266 19.85 -4.28 9.57
N GLU A 267 20.55 -3.45 8.79
CA GLU A 267 19.98 -2.26 8.14
C GLU A 267 18.92 -2.63 7.08
N VAL A 268 19.23 -3.64 6.25
CA VAL A 268 18.33 -4.07 5.16
C VAL A 268 17.09 -4.79 5.67
N GLY A 269 17.17 -5.46 6.84
CA GLY A 269 16.02 -6.00 7.56
C GLY A 269 15.24 -7.13 6.85
N ALA A 270 15.90 -7.91 5.98
CA ALA A 270 15.26 -9.05 5.32
C ALA A 270 14.98 -10.20 6.31
N ASN A 271 13.85 -10.91 6.16
CA ASN A 271 13.48 -12.06 7.01
C ASN A 271 14.30 -13.32 6.70
N VAL A 272 14.83 -13.40 5.48
CA VAL A 272 15.56 -14.54 4.92
C VAL A 272 16.77 -14.03 4.16
N TRP A 273 17.92 -14.67 4.32
CA TRP A 273 19.11 -14.43 3.51
C TRP A 273 19.60 -15.73 2.87
N ALA A 274 19.55 -15.77 1.54
CA ALA A 274 20.24 -16.77 0.73
C ALA A 274 21.70 -16.35 0.55
N LEU A 275 22.63 -17.10 1.14
CA LEU A 275 24.05 -16.73 1.14
C LEU A 275 24.86 -17.65 0.24
N VAL A 276 25.81 -17.08 -0.50
CA VAL A 276 26.75 -17.84 -1.32
C VAL A 276 28.20 -17.41 -1.04
N GLU A 277 29.13 -18.22 -1.54
CA GLU A 277 30.58 -18.09 -1.27
C GLU A 277 31.03 -18.29 0.19
N MET A 278 30.16 -18.79 1.06
CA MET A 278 30.51 -19.10 2.45
C MET A 278 31.66 -20.12 2.51
N VAL A 279 32.78 -19.77 3.15
CA VAL A 279 33.93 -20.68 3.33
C VAL A 279 33.95 -21.21 4.76
N ASP A 280 34.24 -20.39 5.78
CA ASP A 280 34.33 -20.92 7.14
C ASP A 280 32.97 -21.12 7.83
N VAL A 281 32.91 -22.12 8.71
CA VAL A 281 31.70 -22.53 9.42
C VAL A 281 31.55 -21.78 10.75
N ASN A 282 32.66 -21.46 11.43
CA ASN A 282 32.72 -20.72 12.69
C ASN A 282 32.30 -19.27 12.46
N ASP A 283 32.82 -18.62 11.41
CA ASP A 283 32.55 -17.21 11.16
C ASP A 283 31.11 -16.98 10.65
N PHE A 284 30.52 -17.98 10.00
CA PHE A 284 29.07 -18.04 9.80
C PHE A 284 28.29 -18.20 11.13
N GLN A 285 28.78 -18.97 12.12
CA GLN A 285 28.16 -18.97 13.46
C GLN A 285 28.35 -17.59 14.14
N SER A 286 29.50 -16.95 13.99
CA SER A 286 29.82 -15.63 14.54
C SER A 286 28.87 -14.56 14.00
N LEU A 287 28.66 -14.53 12.68
CA LEU A 287 27.66 -13.68 12.01
C LEU A 287 26.25 -13.96 12.54
N LYS A 288 25.80 -15.22 12.47
CA LYS A 288 24.46 -15.62 12.94
C LYS A 288 24.22 -15.30 14.42
N SER A 289 25.25 -15.41 15.27
CA SER A 289 25.13 -15.10 16.71
C SER A 289 24.89 -13.61 17.00
N GLN A 290 25.20 -12.74 16.03
CA GLN A 290 25.03 -11.29 16.10
C GLN A 290 23.76 -10.80 15.39
N LEU A 291 22.93 -11.70 14.85
CA LEU A 291 21.67 -11.40 14.18
C LEU A 291 20.49 -11.89 15.05
N PRO A 292 19.86 -11.01 15.86
CA PRO A 292 18.88 -11.44 16.86
C PRO A 292 17.66 -12.14 16.23
N GLY A 293 17.31 -13.31 16.77
CA GLY A 293 16.16 -14.11 16.31
C GLY A 293 16.44 -15.02 15.11
N PHE A 294 17.56 -14.84 14.41
CA PHE A 294 17.89 -15.66 13.25
C PHE A 294 18.31 -17.09 13.60
N ARG A 295 18.02 -17.98 12.66
CA ARG A 295 18.43 -19.38 12.58
C ARG A 295 19.12 -19.59 11.23
N GLY A 296 19.90 -20.65 11.08
CA GLY A 296 20.60 -20.90 9.82
C GLY A 296 21.73 -21.90 9.89
N PHE A 297 22.13 -22.39 8.73
CA PHE A 297 23.14 -23.43 8.51
C PHE A 297 23.76 -23.30 7.12
N LEU A 298 24.91 -23.93 6.91
CA LEU A 298 25.60 -24.03 5.62
C LEU A 298 25.33 -25.40 4.96
N ALA A 299 25.54 -25.49 3.64
CA ALA A 299 25.32 -26.71 2.84
C ALA A 299 26.20 -27.93 3.21
N ASN A 300 27.10 -27.80 4.17
CA ASN A 300 27.91 -28.89 4.74
C ASN A 300 27.53 -29.28 6.17
N ASP A 301 26.50 -28.67 6.79
CA ASP A 301 26.06 -29.01 8.15
C ASP A 301 25.19 -30.29 8.16
N PRO A 302 25.70 -31.42 8.72
CA PRO A 302 25.02 -32.71 8.68
C PRO A 302 23.81 -32.79 9.63
N ASN A 303 23.59 -31.78 10.48
CA ASN A 303 22.43 -31.73 11.39
C ASN A 303 21.17 -31.23 10.68
N TYR A 304 21.31 -30.51 9.56
CA TYR A 304 20.19 -29.95 8.78
C TYR A 304 20.12 -30.55 7.37
N VAL A 305 21.27 -30.72 6.72
CA VAL A 305 21.37 -31.18 5.32
C VAL A 305 21.56 -32.69 5.32
N THR A 306 20.53 -33.43 4.93
CA THR A 306 20.49 -34.90 5.05
C THR A 306 20.43 -35.59 3.69
N GLY A 307 20.49 -36.93 3.68
CA GLY A 307 20.26 -37.76 2.49
C GLY A 307 21.48 -38.08 1.62
N SER A 308 22.59 -37.32 1.68
CA SER A 308 23.84 -37.71 1.01
C SER A 308 25.08 -37.06 1.62
N THR A 309 26.27 -37.63 1.39
CA THR A 309 27.55 -37.01 1.76
C THR A 309 27.73 -35.70 1.01
N SER A 310 27.85 -34.58 1.74
CA SER A 310 28.06 -33.26 1.13
C SER A 310 29.37 -33.25 0.33
N PRO A 311 29.39 -32.69 -0.91
CA PRO A 311 30.64 -32.49 -1.66
C PRO A 311 31.42 -31.28 -1.15
N TYR A 312 30.78 -30.41 -0.35
CA TYR A 312 31.39 -29.23 0.23
C TYR A 312 32.32 -29.63 1.39
N GLY A 313 33.62 -29.33 1.23
CA GLY A 313 34.62 -29.53 2.26
C GLY A 313 34.59 -28.45 3.35
N ALA A 314 35.66 -28.39 4.15
CA ALA A 314 35.89 -27.28 5.06
C ALA A 314 36.11 -25.98 4.28
N SER A 315 37.17 -25.91 3.47
CA SER A 315 37.63 -24.70 2.77
C SER A 315 37.07 -24.50 1.36
N SER A 316 35.96 -25.14 0.99
CA SER A 316 35.28 -24.87 -0.29
C SER A 316 34.18 -23.83 -0.09
N GLN A 317 34.02 -22.89 -1.01
CA GLN A 317 32.79 -22.08 -1.13
C GLN A 317 31.55 -22.98 -1.09
N LYS A 318 30.52 -22.61 -0.32
CA LYS A 318 29.24 -23.31 -0.26
C LYS A 318 28.07 -22.33 -0.07
N PRO A 319 26.85 -22.69 -0.49
CA PRO A 319 25.66 -21.93 -0.15
C PRO A 319 25.26 -22.14 1.32
N GLY A 320 24.51 -21.19 1.86
CA GLY A 320 23.93 -21.23 3.19
C GLY A 320 22.62 -20.45 3.26
N ILE A 321 21.93 -20.55 4.39
CA ILE A 321 20.71 -19.79 4.63
C ILE A 321 20.67 -19.24 6.06
N LEU A 322 20.18 -18.00 6.19
CA LEU A 322 19.69 -17.45 7.44
C LEU A 322 18.18 -17.18 7.30
N TYR A 323 17.41 -17.38 8.36
CA TYR A 323 15.97 -17.10 8.40
C TYR A 323 15.51 -16.76 9.83
N ASP A 324 14.54 -15.86 9.96
CA ASP A 324 13.92 -15.48 11.23
C ASP A 324 12.72 -16.38 11.61
N SER A 325 11.90 -15.95 12.57
CA SER A 325 10.71 -16.70 13.01
C SER A 325 9.48 -16.63 12.09
N SER A 326 9.54 -15.93 10.96
CA SER A 326 8.49 -15.96 9.92
C SER A 326 8.42 -17.31 9.21
N LEU A 327 9.53 -18.08 9.21
CA LEU A 327 9.64 -19.39 8.59
C LEU A 327 9.90 -20.50 9.63
N THR A 328 9.13 -21.60 9.53
CA THR A 328 9.33 -22.81 10.35
C THR A 328 9.99 -23.90 9.52
N PHE A 329 11.31 -24.07 9.67
CA PHE A 329 12.12 -25.08 8.97
C PHE A 329 11.55 -26.51 9.11
N GLN A 330 11.54 -27.25 8.00
CA GLN A 330 11.11 -28.65 7.92
C GLN A 330 12.27 -29.61 7.60
N ARG A 331 13.04 -29.34 6.53
CA ARG A 331 14.18 -30.17 6.08
C ARG A 331 15.09 -29.40 5.12
N ALA A 332 16.32 -29.89 4.91
CA ALA A 332 17.19 -29.46 3.81
C ALA A 332 17.89 -30.65 3.12
N GLU A 333 18.16 -30.48 1.83
CA GLU A 333 18.85 -31.46 0.97
C GLU A 333 19.68 -30.76 -0.13
N LEU A 334 20.67 -31.46 -0.70
CA LEU A 334 21.45 -30.97 -1.84
C LEU A 334 20.90 -31.54 -3.15
N LEU A 335 20.52 -30.65 -4.08
CA LEU A 335 19.96 -31.03 -5.36
C LEU A 335 21.05 -31.52 -6.31
N ARG A 336 21.10 -32.83 -6.56
CA ARG A 336 22.04 -33.45 -7.51
C ARG A 336 21.43 -33.48 -8.91
N LEU A 337 21.49 -32.31 -9.55
CA LEU A 337 20.91 -32.03 -10.86
C LEU A 337 21.96 -32.21 -11.97
N GLY A 338 21.59 -32.90 -13.06
CA GLY A 338 22.43 -33.03 -14.26
C GLY A 338 23.84 -33.59 -13.99
N ASP A 339 24.83 -33.02 -14.67
CA ASP A 339 26.25 -33.17 -14.30
C ASP A 339 26.60 -32.10 -13.26
N LEU A 340 27.14 -32.51 -12.11
CA LEU A 340 27.56 -31.59 -11.05
C LEU A 340 28.63 -30.59 -11.51
N ASN A 341 29.41 -30.92 -12.54
CA ASN A 341 30.40 -30.00 -13.11
C ASN A 341 29.78 -28.75 -13.74
N ASP A 342 28.54 -28.83 -14.23
CA ASP A 342 27.82 -27.68 -14.79
C ASP A 342 27.41 -26.67 -13.70
N PHE A 343 27.18 -27.16 -12.48
CA PHE A 343 27.07 -26.35 -11.27
C PHE A 343 28.44 -26.05 -10.61
N ALA A 344 29.56 -26.19 -11.34
CA ALA A 344 30.93 -26.05 -10.82
C ALA A 344 31.24 -26.94 -9.58
N ASN A 345 30.56 -28.08 -9.45
CA ASN A 345 30.52 -28.98 -8.28
C ASN A 345 29.90 -28.37 -7.00
N ARG A 346 29.13 -27.29 -7.14
CA ARG A 346 28.34 -26.62 -6.11
C ARG A 346 26.84 -26.94 -6.28
N PRO A 347 26.34 -28.15 -5.90
CA PRO A 347 24.92 -28.48 -6.04
C PRO A 347 24.03 -27.53 -5.22
N PRO A 348 22.88 -27.08 -5.77
CA PRO A 348 21.97 -26.16 -5.06
C PRO A 348 21.49 -26.71 -3.72
N LEU A 349 21.40 -25.83 -2.72
CA LEU A 349 20.88 -26.15 -1.40
C LEU A 349 19.36 -25.91 -1.38
N ARG A 350 18.56 -26.97 -1.29
CA ARG A 350 17.12 -26.88 -1.07
C ARG A 350 16.82 -26.85 0.42
N VAL A 351 15.94 -25.94 0.84
CA VAL A 351 15.41 -25.82 2.19
C VAL A 351 13.88 -25.70 2.14
N ASP A 352 13.18 -26.57 2.86
CA ASP A 352 11.72 -26.55 2.98
C ASP A 352 11.31 -25.93 4.32
N PHE A 353 10.28 -25.09 4.28
CA PHE A 353 9.70 -24.37 5.40
C PHE A 353 8.16 -24.50 5.41
N LEU A 354 7.55 -24.21 6.55
CA LEU A 354 6.14 -23.77 6.65
C LEU A 354 6.09 -22.28 7.00
N THR A 355 5.18 -21.53 6.40
CA THR A 355 4.88 -20.13 6.76
C THR A 355 3.39 -19.81 6.57
N GLU A 356 2.91 -18.69 7.11
CA GLU A 356 1.49 -18.29 7.01
C GLU A 356 1.21 -17.59 5.66
N ILE A 357 0.68 -18.32 4.69
CA ILE A 357 0.17 -17.77 3.43
C ILE A 357 -1.36 -17.71 3.51
N GLN A 358 -1.91 -16.50 3.34
CA GLN A 358 -3.35 -16.20 3.43
C GLN A 358 -4.04 -16.73 4.72
N GLY A 359 -3.32 -16.79 5.84
CA GLY A 359 -3.83 -17.30 7.12
C GLY A 359 -3.70 -18.82 7.29
N THR A 360 -3.09 -19.53 6.33
CA THR A 360 -2.87 -20.98 6.36
C THR A 360 -1.38 -21.28 6.48
N LEU A 361 -1.00 -22.24 7.33
CA LEU A 361 0.37 -22.75 7.35
C LEU A 361 0.62 -23.58 6.08
N THR A 362 1.46 -23.05 5.20
CA THR A 362 1.64 -23.51 3.82
C THR A 362 3.12 -23.83 3.56
N PRO A 363 3.44 -24.90 2.80
CA PRO A 363 4.81 -25.18 2.39
C PRO A 363 5.40 -24.07 1.52
N LEU A 364 6.63 -23.66 1.87
CA LEU A 364 7.49 -22.76 1.11
C LEU A 364 8.85 -23.44 0.90
N THR A 365 9.34 -23.47 -0.33
CA THR A 365 10.67 -23.98 -0.67
C THR A 365 11.59 -22.82 -1.05
N VAL A 366 12.81 -22.81 -0.52
CA VAL A 366 13.90 -21.91 -0.96
C VAL A 366 15.04 -22.77 -1.49
N ILE A 367 15.50 -22.50 -2.70
CA ILE A 367 16.65 -23.17 -3.33
C ILE A 367 17.75 -22.14 -3.53
N VAL A 368 18.85 -22.28 -2.80
CA VAL A 368 20.03 -21.41 -2.93
C VAL A 368 20.95 -21.95 -4.01
N VAL A 369 21.23 -21.14 -5.04
CA VAL A 369 22.13 -21.45 -6.17
C VAL A 369 23.40 -20.60 -6.11
N HIS A 370 24.52 -21.19 -6.52
CA HIS A 370 25.69 -20.46 -7.00
C HIS A 370 26.15 -21.17 -8.29
N MET A 371 25.69 -20.67 -9.42
CA MET A 371 25.91 -21.22 -10.76
C MET A 371 27.40 -21.15 -11.17
N ARG A 372 27.77 -21.66 -12.36
CA ARG A 372 29.17 -21.60 -12.82
C ARG A 372 29.55 -20.18 -13.28
N ALA A 373 30.57 -19.62 -12.63
CA ALA A 373 31.20 -18.36 -13.02
C ALA A 373 31.84 -18.39 -14.42
N GLU A 374 31.89 -17.21 -15.05
CA GLU A 374 32.51 -17.01 -16.35
C GLU A 374 34.04 -17.19 -16.32
N SER A 375 34.65 -17.49 -17.47
CA SER A 375 36.09 -17.76 -17.56
C SER A 375 36.67 -17.40 -18.93
N ALA A 376 38.00 -17.47 -19.06
CA ALA A 376 38.69 -17.27 -20.34
C ALA A 376 38.46 -18.38 -21.40
N ASP A 377 37.63 -19.39 -21.13
CA ASP A 377 37.04 -20.28 -22.13
C ASP A 377 35.66 -19.72 -22.56
N PRO A 378 35.53 -19.11 -23.75
CA PRO A 378 34.27 -18.47 -24.20
C PRO A 378 33.17 -19.46 -24.61
N THR A 379 33.34 -20.77 -24.35
CA THR A 379 32.36 -21.82 -24.75
C THR A 379 31.98 -22.77 -23.61
N GLY A 380 32.79 -22.88 -22.57
CA GLY A 380 32.54 -23.76 -21.43
C GLY A 380 31.45 -23.26 -20.45
N PRO A 381 31.58 -22.06 -19.85
CA PRO A 381 30.74 -21.63 -18.73
C PRO A 381 29.28 -21.37 -19.08
N ARG A 382 28.98 -20.53 -20.09
CA ARG A 382 27.59 -20.27 -20.51
C ARG A 382 26.84 -21.55 -20.88
N ALA A 383 27.49 -22.47 -21.60
CA ALA A 383 26.90 -23.74 -21.98
C ALA A 383 26.67 -24.67 -20.77
N SER A 384 27.50 -24.58 -19.72
CA SER A 384 27.24 -25.21 -18.43
C SER A 384 26.07 -24.57 -17.69
N ARG A 385 25.98 -23.23 -17.63
CA ARG A 385 24.83 -22.51 -17.05
C ARG A 385 23.51 -22.88 -17.74
N GLU A 386 23.51 -23.01 -19.06
CA GLU A 386 22.35 -23.43 -19.86
C GLU A 386 21.91 -24.88 -19.54
N ARG A 387 22.85 -25.82 -19.41
CA ARG A 387 22.55 -27.21 -19.00
C ARG A 387 22.10 -27.32 -17.54
N ALA A 388 22.73 -26.55 -16.65
CA ALA A 388 22.33 -26.44 -15.25
C ALA A 388 20.90 -25.87 -15.13
N SER A 389 20.58 -24.83 -15.90
CA SER A 389 19.23 -24.26 -16.00
C SER A 389 18.20 -25.28 -16.49
N ALA A 390 18.50 -26.01 -17.57
CA ALA A 390 17.60 -27.04 -18.10
C ALA A 390 17.36 -28.18 -17.09
N ALA A 391 18.40 -28.62 -16.37
CA ALA A 391 18.29 -29.63 -15.32
C ALA A 391 17.51 -29.12 -14.09
N LEU A 392 17.68 -27.85 -13.72
CA LEU A 392 16.92 -27.20 -12.65
C LEU A 392 15.45 -27.05 -13.03
N LYS A 393 15.13 -26.50 -14.21
CA LYS A 393 13.74 -26.37 -14.67
C LYS A 393 13.04 -27.71 -14.73
N ALA A 394 13.67 -28.74 -15.30
CA ALA A 394 13.10 -30.09 -15.33
C ALA A 394 12.83 -30.66 -13.92
N TYR A 395 13.66 -30.34 -12.92
CA TYR A 395 13.40 -30.70 -11.52
C TYR A 395 12.21 -29.92 -10.93
N LEU A 396 12.13 -28.61 -11.16
CA LEU A 396 11.04 -27.76 -10.70
C LEU A 396 9.71 -28.21 -11.31
N ASP A 397 9.65 -28.34 -12.64
CA ASP A 397 8.48 -28.79 -13.39
C ASP A 397 7.98 -30.18 -12.93
N GLN A 398 8.90 -31.11 -12.66
CA GLN A 398 8.56 -32.48 -12.27
C GLN A 398 8.17 -32.64 -10.79
N ASN A 399 8.79 -31.88 -9.88
CA ASN A 399 8.73 -32.14 -8.43
C ASN A 399 8.05 -31.03 -7.62
N LEU A 400 7.97 -29.81 -8.17
CA LEU A 400 7.55 -28.60 -7.47
C LEU A 400 6.56 -27.70 -8.24
N ALA A 401 6.03 -28.15 -9.39
CA ALA A 401 5.01 -27.42 -10.14
C ALA A 401 3.80 -27.05 -9.24
N GLY A 402 3.36 -25.80 -9.32
CA GLY A 402 2.27 -25.25 -8.51
C GLY A 402 2.56 -25.06 -7.01
N GLN A 403 3.78 -25.35 -6.54
CA GLN A 403 4.19 -25.08 -5.16
C GLN A 403 4.85 -23.70 -5.04
N HIS A 404 4.89 -23.16 -3.81
CA HIS A 404 5.60 -21.92 -3.51
C HIS A 404 7.11 -22.19 -3.47
N VAL A 405 7.84 -21.79 -4.52
CA VAL A 405 9.29 -21.96 -4.65
C VAL A 405 9.99 -20.63 -4.98
N PHE A 406 11.00 -20.30 -4.20
CA PHE A 406 12.05 -19.36 -4.60
C PHE A 406 13.31 -20.12 -5.04
N VAL A 407 13.96 -19.64 -6.10
CA VAL A 407 15.35 -19.95 -6.42
C VAL A 407 16.14 -18.64 -6.40
N VAL A 408 17.19 -18.59 -5.57
CA VAL A 408 17.87 -17.35 -5.16
C VAL A 408 19.37 -17.56 -5.01
N GLY A 409 20.12 -16.46 -5.11
CA GLY A 409 21.57 -16.44 -5.05
C GLY A 409 22.19 -15.98 -6.36
N ASP A 410 23.41 -16.42 -6.60
CA ASP A 410 24.23 -15.95 -7.70
C ASP A 410 24.08 -16.89 -8.93
N TRP A 411 23.56 -16.32 -10.02
CA TRP A 411 23.35 -17.01 -11.29
C TRP A 411 24.52 -16.85 -12.26
N ASN A 412 25.48 -15.94 -12.00
CA ASN A 412 26.67 -15.71 -12.84
C ASN A 412 26.35 -15.49 -14.35
N ASP A 413 25.17 -14.94 -14.65
CA ASP A 413 24.73 -14.46 -15.96
C ASP A 413 23.47 -13.62 -15.75
N ASP A 414 23.23 -12.65 -16.64
CA ASP A 414 22.04 -11.80 -16.60
C ASP A 414 20.81 -12.51 -17.25
N VAL A 415 19.64 -11.86 -17.23
CA VAL A 415 18.34 -12.45 -17.65
C VAL A 415 17.58 -11.66 -18.73
N ASP A 416 18.14 -10.57 -19.23
CA ASP A 416 17.72 -9.92 -20.47
C ASP A 416 18.72 -10.15 -21.62
N GLU A 417 20.02 -9.97 -21.37
CA GLU A 417 21.13 -10.46 -22.21
C GLU A 417 22.08 -11.40 -21.43
N SER A 418 23.35 -11.55 -21.85
CA SER A 418 24.31 -12.47 -21.21
C SER A 418 25.68 -11.83 -21.08
N ILE A 419 26.32 -12.04 -19.93
CA ILE A 419 27.69 -11.57 -19.66
C ILE A 419 28.72 -12.24 -20.57
N THR A 420 28.36 -13.34 -21.24
CA THR A 420 29.18 -13.98 -22.26
C THR A 420 29.00 -13.27 -23.61
N LEU A 421 30.02 -12.55 -24.05
CA LEU A 421 30.07 -11.95 -25.39
C LEU A 421 30.37 -12.99 -26.48
N ASP A 422 29.80 -12.80 -27.67
CA ASP A 422 30.20 -13.55 -28.87
C ASP A 422 31.68 -13.25 -29.20
N PRO A 423 32.52 -14.29 -29.40
CA PRO A 423 33.97 -14.12 -29.57
C PRO A 423 34.39 -13.53 -30.93
N THR A 424 33.45 -13.24 -31.84
CA THR A 424 33.72 -12.67 -33.16
C THR A 424 33.22 -11.23 -33.29
N THR A 425 32.04 -10.95 -32.71
CA THR A 425 31.32 -9.67 -32.83
C THR A 425 31.40 -8.82 -31.56
N GLN A 426 31.72 -9.44 -30.42
CA GLN A 426 31.72 -8.81 -29.09
C GLN A 426 30.36 -8.22 -28.66
N VAL A 427 29.28 -8.75 -29.23
CA VAL A 427 27.90 -8.49 -28.79
C VAL A 427 27.53 -9.54 -27.73
N PRO A 428 26.81 -9.18 -26.66
CA PRO A 428 26.21 -10.11 -25.71
C PRO A 428 25.43 -11.25 -26.38
N LEU A 429 25.57 -12.46 -25.85
CA LEU A 429 24.75 -13.61 -26.26
C LEU A 429 23.37 -13.57 -25.58
N PRO A 430 22.37 -14.34 -26.03
CA PRO A 430 21.15 -14.54 -25.25
C PRO A 430 21.46 -15.24 -23.91
N THR A 431 20.78 -14.83 -22.83
CA THR A 431 20.91 -15.45 -21.50
C THR A 431 20.81 -17.00 -21.56
N PRO A 432 21.62 -17.76 -20.80
CA PRO A 432 21.43 -19.20 -20.63
C PRO A 432 20.13 -19.57 -19.89
N TYR A 433 19.45 -18.58 -19.31
CA TYR A 433 18.19 -18.74 -18.55
C TYR A 433 16.94 -18.51 -19.40
N GLN A 434 17.08 -18.49 -20.72
CA GLN A 434 15.99 -18.30 -21.68
C GLN A 434 14.83 -19.30 -21.51
N ASN A 435 15.09 -20.49 -20.98
CA ASN A 435 14.09 -21.52 -20.65
C ASN A 435 13.17 -21.16 -19.45
N PHE A 436 13.57 -20.19 -18.62
CA PHE A 436 12.72 -19.57 -17.60
C PHE A 436 12.14 -18.24 -18.09
N VAL A 437 12.95 -17.40 -18.76
CA VAL A 437 12.49 -16.10 -19.31
C VAL A 437 11.38 -16.26 -20.36
N ALA A 438 11.31 -17.40 -21.05
CA ALA A 438 10.23 -17.75 -21.98
C ALA A 438 9.00 -18.44 -21.32
N ASP A 439 8.99 -18.62 -19.99
CA ASP A 439 7.93 -19.31 -19.23
C ASP A 439 7.43 -18.50 -18.01
N PRO A 440 7.02 -17.22 -18.20
CA PRO A 440 6.61 -16.33 -17.11
C PRO A 440 5.34 -16.77 -16.37
N GLU A 441 4.52 -17.64 -16.99
CA GLU A 441 3.31 -18.24 -16.38
C GLU A 441 3.67 -19.12 -15.18
N HIS A 442 4.80 -19.83 -15.23
CA HIS A 442 5.23 -20.74 -14.18
C HIS A 442 6.37 -20.17 -13.33
N TYR A 443 7.28 -19.38 -13.91
CA TYR A 443 8.49 -18.87 -13.25
C TYR A 443 8.83 -17.44 -13.68
N THR A 444 8.89 -16.52 -12.72
CA THR A 444 9.21 -15.10 -12.97
C THR A 444 10.54 -14.75 -12.31
N PHE A 445 11.49 -14.21 -13.09
CA PHE A 445 12.66 -13.52 -12.51
C PHE A 445 12.20 -12.16 -12.00
N ILE A 446 12.04 -12.03 -10.69
CA ILE A 446 11.58 -10.81 -10.03
C ILE A 446 12.62 -9.70 -10.19
N THR A 447 13.89 -10.05 -10.08
CA THR A 447 15.05 -9.18 -10.33
C THR A 447 15.29 -8.80 -11.79
N ARG A 448 14.41 -9.18 -12.73
CA ARG A 448 14.57 -8.81 -14.15
C ARG A 448 14.24 -7.35 -14.43
N GLU A 449 13.49 -6.67 -13.56
CA GLU A 449 13.30 -5.22 -13.64
C GLU A 449 14.65 -4.48 -13.46
N LEU A 450 15.46 -4.90 -12.48
CA LEU A 450 16.80 -4.37 -12.24
C LEU A 450 17.74 -4.52 -13.46
N SER A 451 17.72 -5.67 -14.14
CA SER A 451 18.49 -5.90 -15.37
C SER A 451 18.13 -4.87 -16.46
N LEU A 452 16.82 -4.69 -16.70
CA LEU A 452 16.30 -3.81 -17.75
C LEU A 452 16.54 -2.32 -17.45
N ASP A 453 16.65 -1.95 -16.16
CA ASP A 453 17.03 -0.60 -15.72
C ASP A 453 18.55 -0.35 -15.77
N GLY A 454 19.37 -1.39 -16.03
CA GLY A 454 20.83 -1.30 -16.12
C GLY A 454 21.54 -1.28 -14.76
N GLU A 455 20.94 -1.86 -13.73
CA GLU A 455 21.57 -2.02 -12.41
C GLU A 455 22.74 -3.00 -12.40
N ALA A 456 23.58 -2.93 -11.37
CA ALA A 456 24.79 -3.75 -11.25
C ALA A 456 24.90 -4.43 -9.88
N THR A 457 24.90 -5.77 -9.84
CA THR A 457 25.09 -6.51 -8.57
C THR A 457 26.55 -6.86 -8.30
N SER A 458 27.41 -6.97 -9.32
CA SER A 458 28.87 -7.11 -9.15
C SER A 458 29.59 -5.79 -9.43
N ILE A 459 30.35 -5.29 -8.47
CA ILE A 459 31.00 -3.97 -8.55
C ILE A 459 32.13 -4.02 -9.61
N GLY A 460 31.99 -3.18 -10.63
CA GLY A 460 32.91 -3.13 -11.78
C GLY A 460 32.43 -3.88 -13.02
N PHE A 461 31.22 -4.45 -12.99
CA PHE A 461 30.54 -5.05 -14.13
C PHE A 461 29.14 -4.42 -14.28
N GLU A 462 28.69 -4.19 -15.52
CA GLU A 462 27.44 -3.45 -15.81
C GLU A 462 26.25 -4.42 -15.96
N ASN A 463 26.09 -5.35 -15.00
CA ASN A 463 25.08 -6.42 -15.05
C ASN A 463 24.54 -6.82 -13.66
N VAL A 464 23.31 -7.33 -13.66
CA VAL A 464 22.70 -8.05 -12.53
C VAL A 464 23.01 -9.54 -12.71
N VAL A 465 23.66 -10.17 -11.74
CA VAL A 465 23.92 -11.64 -11.77
C VAL A 465 23.35 -12.36 -10.55
N ASP A 466 22.99 -11.62 -9.50
CA ASP A 466 22.27 -12.14 -8.33
C ASP A 466 20.76 -12.02 -8.60
N HIS A 467 20.05 -13.14 -8.77
CA HIS A 467 18.65 -13.14 -9.19
C HIS A 467 17.69 -13.95 -8.30
N THR A 468 16.51 -13.37 -8.06
CA THR A 468 15.38 -14.06 -7.44
C THR A 468 14.41 -14.55 -8.52
N LEU A 469 14.36 -15.86 -8.73
CA LEU A 469 13.31 -16.53 -9.51
C LEU A 469 12.20 -17.01 -8.56
N ALA A 470 10.98 -16.57 -8.79
CA ALA A 470 9.80 -17.00 -8.05
C ALA A 470 8.88 -17.88 -8.91
N SER A 471 8.37 -18.97 -8.35
CA SER A 471 7.22 -19.69 -8.92
C SER A 471 6.00 -18.78 -9.02
N GLY A 472 5.13 -18.93 -10.04
CA GLY A 472 3.90 -18.13 -10.22
C GLY A 472 3.09 -17.82 -8.94
N PRO A 473 2.80 -18.80 -8.05
CA PRO A 473 2.08 -18.58 -6.78
C PRO A 473 2.78 -17.69 -5.74
N LEU A 474 4.07 -17.37 -5.95
CA LEU A 474 4.86 -16.39 -5.19
C LEU A 474 5.14 -15.13 -6.00
N ALA A 475 5.34 -15.23 -7.31
CA ALA A 475 5.53 -14.08 -8.18
C ALA A 475 4.33 -13.13 -8.11
N ALA A 476 3.11 -13.66 -8.15
CA ALA A 476 1.88 -12.89 -7.93
C ALA A 476 1.62 -12.47 -6.46
N ARG A 477 2.61 -12.65 -5.58
CA ARG A 477 2.66 -12.07 -4.22
C ARG A 477 3.75 -11.01 -4.08
N HIS A 478 4.55 -10.78 -5.12
CA HIS A 478 5.57 -9.74 -5.11
C HIS A 478 4.92 -8.37 -4.85
N VAL A 479 5.58 -7.54 -4.03
CA VAL A 479 5.18 -6.15 -3.82
C VAL A 479 5.85 -5.31 -4.91
N PRO A 480 5.10 -4.65 -5.82
CA PRO A 480 5.70 -3.86 -6.90
C PRO A 480 6.63 -2.78 -6.36
N GLY A 481 7.78 -2.57 -7.02
CA GLY A 481 8.80 -1.62 -6.58
C GLY A 481 9.48 -1.98 -5.24
N SER A 482 9.46 -3.26 -4.84
CA SER A 482 10.15 -3.74 -3.63
C SER A 482 11.41 -4.57 -3.91
N THR A 483 11.75 -4.75 -5.19
CA THR A 483 13.03 -5.30 -5.62
C THR A 483 14.08 -4.19 -5.63
N GLU A 484 15.25 -4.44 -5.08
CA GLU A 484 16.26 -3.40 -4.86
C GLU A 484 17.67 -4.02 -4.85
N VAL A 485 18.61 -3.41 -5.56
CA VAL A 485 20.05 -3.61 -5.31
C VAL A 485 20.42 -2.70 -4.14
N ILE A 486 20.88 -3.28 -3.04
CA ILE A 486 21.35 -2.51 -1.90
C ILE A 486 22.77 -2.04 -2.20
N HIS A 487 22.93 -0.75 -2.51
CA HIS A 487 24.24 -0.10 -2.72
C HIS A 487 25.00 0.11 -1.40
N ALA A 488 25.30 -1.00 -0.72
CA ALA A 488 26.02 -1.03 0.55
C ALA A 488 27.45 -0.44 0.46
N ASP A 489 28.04 -0.47 -0.74
CA ASP A 489 29.33 0.12 -1.07
C ASP A 489 29.38 1.65 -0.99
N GLU A 490 28.23 2.34 -1.04
CA GLU A 490 28.19 3.80 -0.85
C GLU A 490 28.41 4.24 0.61
N TRP A 491 28.11 3.37 1.59
CA TRP A 491 28.07 3.72 3.01
C TRP A 491 28.88 2.81 3.94
N VAL A 492 29.25 1.60 3.51
CA VAL A 492 30.22 0.73 4.21
C VAL A 492 31.64 1.10 3.77
N PRO A 493 32.51 1.60 4.67
CA PRO A 493 33.87 1.99 4.29
C PRO A 493 34.69 0.81 3.77
N ASP A 494 35.45 1.04 2.68
CA ASP A 494 36.35 0.07 2.05
C ASP A 494 35.67 -1.26 1.65
N TYR A 495 34.43 -1.20 1.15
CA TYR A 495 33.55 -2.36 0.90
C TYR A 495 34.21 -3.53 0.15
N LEU A 496 34.82 -3.27 -1.02
CA LEU A 496 35.54 -4.26 -1.82
C LEU A 496 36.65 -4.96 -1.02
N GLU A 497 37.42 -4.17 -0.29
CA GLU A 497 38.59 -4.62 0.47
C GLU A 497 38.25 -5.28 1.81
N THR A 498 36.98 -5.28 2.24
CA THR A 498 36.59 -5.67 3.61
C THR A 498 35.26 -6.42 3.77
N LEU A 499 34.43 -6.53 2.73
CA LEU A 499 33.13 -7.22 2.78
C LEU A 499 32.87 -8.11 1.55
N SER A 500 32.68 -7.54 0.37
CA SER A 500 32.28 -8.26 -0.85
C SER A 500 32.57 -7.46 -2.11
N ASP A 501 32.69 -8.12 -3.26
CA ASP A 501 32.63 -7.53 -4.61
C ASP A 501 31.22 -7.57 -5.23
N HIS A 502 30.25 -8.22 -4.57
CA HIS A 502 28.83 -8.19 -4.90
C HIS A 502 28.03 -7.31 -3.92
N ARG A 503 26.91 -6.76 -4.39
CA ARG A 503 25.89 -6.05 -3.60
C ARG A 503 24.77 -7.02 -3.19
N PRO A 504 24.19 -6.90 -1.97
CA PRO A 504 23.00 -7.66 -1.62
C PRO A 504 21.81 -7.20 -2.46
N VAL A 505 20.96 -8.15 -2.86
CA VAL A 505 19.71 -7.88 -3.57
C VAL A 505 18.54 -8.36 -2.73
N VAL A 506 17.43 -7.63 -2.75
CA VAL A 506 16.20 -7.97 -2.02
C VAL A 506 14.97 -7.94 -2.92
N SER A 507 13.91 -8.63 -2.49
CA SER A 507 12.54 -8.51 -3.00
C SER A 507 11.54 -8.82 -1.88
N SER A 508 10.31 -8.29 -1.93
CA SER A 508 9.34 -8.41 -0.82
C SER A 508 8.01 -9.01 -1.26
N TYR A 509 7.39 -9.84 -0.40
CA TYR A 509 6.21 -10.64 -0.76
C TYR A 509 5.08 -10.55 0.27
N ALA A 510 3.86 -10.23 -0.18
CA ALA A 510 2.67 -10.15 0.65
C ALA A 510 2.07 -11.55 0.92
N LEU A 511 2.41 -12.14 2.07
CA LEU A 511 1.97 -13.49 2.41
C LEU A 511 0.61 -13.54 3.12
N SER A 512 0.32 -12.66 4.08
CA SER A 512 -0.92 -12.76 4.88
C SER A 512 -2.12 -11.96 4.35
N SER A 513 -3.31 -12.54 4.56
CA SER A 513 -4.67 -12.01 4.31
C SER A 513 -4.95 -11.33 2.96
N VAL A 514 -5.51 -12.11 2.03
CA VAL A 514 -6.48 -11.67 1.01
C VAL A 514 -6.16 -10.34 0.31
N THR A 515 -5.33 -10.43 -0.73
CA THR A 515 -5.73 -9.82 -1.99
C THR A 515 -7.01 -10.51 -2.47
N GLU A 516 -8.09 -9.73 -2.60
CA GLU A 516 -9.18 -10.08 -3.51
C GLU A 516 -8.61 -10.12 -4.95
N PRO A 517 -9.35 -10.67 -5.94
CA PRO A 517 -8.97 -10.51 -7.34
C PRO A 517 -8.68 -9.04 -7.67
N PHE A 518 -7.60 -8.76 -8.39
CA PHE A 518 -7.20 -7.41 -8.77
C PHE A 518 -6.61 -7.35 -10.17
N ILE A 519 -6.71 -6.17 -10.77
CA ILE A 519 -6.04 -5.74 -11.99
C ILE A 519 -5.30 -4.46 -11.61
N ARG A 520 -4.10 -4.25 -12.13
CA ARG A 520 -3.35 -3.00 -12.02
C ARG A 520 -2.66 -2.71 -13.34
N ILE A 521 -2.97 -1.57 -13.96
CA ILE A 521 -2.22 -1.05 -15.10
C ILE A 521 -0.90 -0.51 -14.57
N GLU A 522 0.18 -0.94 -15.21
CA GLU A 522 1.56 -0.51 -14.93
C GLU A 522 1.97 0.55 -15.95
N GLU A 523 1.75 0.27 -17.24
CA GLU A 523 1.90 1.25 -18.32
C GLU A 523 0.69 1.19 -19.28
N PRO A 524 0.29 2.31 -19.91
CA PRO A 524 0.86 3.65 -19.77
C PRO A 524 0.40 4.34 -18.48
N VAL A 525 1.32 4.80 -17.61
CA VAL A 525 0.95 5.68 -16.49
C VAL A 525 0.27 6.96 -17.01
N GLY A 526 0.71 7.43 -18.18
CA GLY A 526 0.23 8.65 -18.86
C GLY A 526 0.96 9.91 -18.38
N GLY A 527 0.46 11.08 -18.77
CA GLY A 527 1.00 12.37 -18.34
C GLY A 527 1.57 13.24 -19.46
N ALA A 528 2.59 14.03 -19.14
CA ALA A 528 3.00 15.18 -19.94
C ALA A 528 3.86 14.86 -21.17
N ASN A 529 4.33 13.62 -21.34
CA ASN A 529 5.14 13.20 -22.49
C ASN A 529 4.21 12.70 -23.61
N PRO A 530 4.13 13.40 -24.77
CA PRO A 530 3.14 13.07 -25.79
C PRO A 530 3.66 12.03 -26.79
N HIS A 531 2.87 10.99 -27.04
CA HIS A 531 3.17 9.90 -27.97
C HIS A 531 3.01 10.32 -29.44
N PRO A 532 3.75 9.75 -30.40
CA PRO A 532 3.57 10.04 -31.82
C PRO A 532 2.20 9.58 -32.35
N PRO A 533 1.52 10.35 -33.23
CA PRO A 533 0.27 9.93 -33.86
C PRO A 533 0.39 8.60 -34.61
N GLY A 534 -0.56 7.69 -34.36
CA GLY A 534 -0.58 6.37 -34.99
C GLY A 534 0.51 5.40 -34.51
N SER A 535 1.28 5.72 -33.45
CA SER A 535 2.23 4.76 -32.89
C SER A 535 1.51 3.60 -32.18
N PRO A 536 2.16 2.43 -32.03
CA PRO A 536 1.77 1.51 -30.98
C PRO A 536 1.90 2.18 -29.61
N LEU A 537 1.07 1.71 -28.68
CA LEU A 537 1.09 1.94 -27.26
C LEU A 537 1.07 0.56 -26.61
N GLU A 538 2.15 0.18 -25.93
CA GLU A 538 2.11 -1.02 -25.08
C GLU A 538 1.27 -0.70 -23.84
N VAL A 539 0.43 -1.65 -23.45
CA VAL A 539 -0.35 -1.58 -22.20
C VAL A 539 0.10 -2.78 -21.37
N LEU A 540 0.78 -2.50 -20.26
CA LEU A 540 1.31 -3.48 -19.30
C LEU A 540 0.43 -3.53 -18.06
N TRP A 541 0.27 -4.71 -17.47
CA TRP A 541 -0.53 -4.89 -16.27
C TRP A 541 -0.07 -6.08 -15.42
N HIS A 542 -0.30 -5.96 -14.12
CA HIS A 542 -0.37 -7.11 -13.21
C HIS A 542 -1.83 -7.48 -12.93
N ALA A 543 -2.14 -8.77 -12.82
CA ALA A 543 -3.46 -9.23 -12.43
C ALA A 543 -3.39 -10.51 -11.60
N TRP A 544 -4.30 -10.65 -10.64
CA TRP A 544 -4.39 -11.79 -9.73
C TRP A 544 -5.83 -12.19 -9.53
N GLY A 545 -6.12 -13.50 -9.48
CA GLY A 545 -7.48 -14.02 -9.31
C GLY A 545 -8.44 -13.73 -10.49
N VAL A 546 -7.90 -13.27 -11.62
CA VAL A 546 -8.63 -12.95 -12.86
C VAL A 546 -8.09 -13.82 -13.97
N ASP A 547 -8.96 -14.48 -14.73
CA ASP A 547 -8.54 -15.34 -15.85
C ASP A 547 -8.33 -14.54 -17.15
N ASN A 548 -9.27 -13.65 -17.50
CA ASN A 548 -9.27 -12.92 -18.77
C ASN A 548 -9.81 -11.50 -18.61
N VAL A 549 -9.12 -10.53 -19.21
CA VAL A 549 -9.48 -9.11 -19.22
C VAL A 549 -9.86 -8.62 -20.62
N HIS A 550 -10.42 -7.42 -20.70
CA HIS A 550 -10.67 -6.71 -21.95
C HIS A 550 -10.22 -5.24 -21.84
N LEU A 551 -9.73 -4.68 -22.94
CA LEU A 551 -9.24 -3.30 -23.02
C LEU A 551 -10.34 -2.38 -23.53
N ASP A 552 -10.78 -1.46 -22.68
CA ASP A 552 -11.63 -0.34 -23.06
C ASP A 552 -10.79 0.95 -23.13
N VAL A 553 -11.08 1.78 -24.13
CA VAL A 553 -10.42 3.07 -24.36
C VAL A 553 -11.43 4.21 -24.37
N SER A 554 -11.04 5.35 -23.82
CA SER A 554 -11.79 6.59 -23.74
C SER A 554 -11.05 7.69 -24.52
N MET A 555 -11.78 8.55 -25.23
CA MET A 555 -11.21 9.71 -25.95
C MET A 555 -11.54 11.05 -25.26
N ASP A 556 -12.35 11.04 -24.19
CA ASP A 556 -12.98 12.21 -23.58
C ASP A 556 -12.68 12.36 -22.07
N GLY A 557 -11.60 11.72 -21.60
CA GLY A 557 -11.15 11.76 -20.21
C GLY A 557 -11.81 10.74 -19.28
N GLY A 558 -12.67 9.87 -19.81
CA GLY A 558 -13.29 8.74 -19.08
C GLY A 558 -14.82 8.81 -19.03
N ALA A 559 -15.46 9.70 -19.79
CA ALA A 559 -16.91 9.88 -19.81
C ALA A 559 -17.60 8.89 -20.78
N THR A 560 -16.94 8.49 -21.87
CA THR A 560 -17.40 7.42 -22.76
C THR A 560 -16.27 6.43 -23.07
N TRP A 561 -16.61 5.14 -23.11
CA TRP A 561 -15.68 4.04 -23.29
C TRP A 561 -16.08 3.17 -24.48
N ALA A 562 -15.10 2.85 -25.32
CA ALA A 562 -15.23 1.94 -26.47
C ALA A 562 -14.27 0.77 -26.31
N ARG A 563 -14.68 -0.43 -26.73
CA ARG A 563 -13.82 -1.61 -26.69
C ARG A 563 -12.72 -1.51 -27.73
N ALA A 564 -11.46 -1.61 -27.32
CA ALA A 564 -10.32 -1.79 -28.21
C ALA A 564 -10.05 -3.28 -28.43
N GLU A 565 -9.89 -4.04 -27.34
CA GLU A 565 -9.68 -5.50 -27.40
C GLU A 565 -10.72 -6.25 -26.57
N VAL A 566 -11.18 -7.40 -27.09
CA VAL A 566 -12.38 -8.09 -26.61
C VAL A 566 -12.07 -9.20 -25.60
N PHE A 567 -10.90 -9.85 -25.71
CA PHE A 567 -10.54 -11.01 -24.89
C PHE A 567 -9.01 -11.18 -24.82
N LEU A 568 -8.42 -10.92 -23.66
CA LEU A 568 -6.99 -11.04 -23.39
C LEU A 568 -6.81 -11.94 -22.15
N SER A 569 -5.91 -12.92 -22.19
CA SER A 569 -5.58 -13.69 -20.99
C SER A 569 -4.87 -12.77 -19.98
N ALA A 570 -5.37 -12.72 -18.75
CA ALA A 570 -4.84 -11.81 -17.74
C ALA A 570 -3.39 -12.15 -17.36
N ALA A 571 -3.02 -13.43 -17.43
CA ALA A 571 -1.67 -13.92 -17.17
C ALA A 571 -0.61 -13.53 -18.24
N VAL A 572 -1.03 -12.97 -19.38
CA VAL A 572 -0.09 -12.46 -20.41
C VAL A 572 0.56 -11.14 -19.97
N GLY A 573 -0.09 -10.38 -19.09
CA GLY A 573 0.44 -9.13 -18.51
C GLY A 573 0.62 -7.97 -19.50
N ARG A 574 0.31 -8.14 -20.79
CA ARG A 574 0.48 -7.09 -21.80
C ARG A 574 -0.37 -7.22 -23.05
N THR A 575 -0.60 -6.10 -23.71
CA THR A 575 -1.11 -5.99 -25.09
C THR A 575 -0.55 -4.75 -25.79
N THR A 576 -0.85 -4.58 -27.08
CA THR A 576 -0.49 -3.37 -27.83
C THR A 576 -1.72 -2.81 -28.54
N TRP A 577 -1.99 -1.52 -28.33
CA TRP A 577 -3.05 -0.78 -29.00
C TRP A 577 -2.46 0.31 -29.90
N THR A 578 -3.08 0.60 -31.04
CA THR A 578 -2.62 1.68 -31.94
C THR A 578 -3.29 2.99 -31.57
N LEU A 579 -2.51 4.01 -31.25
CA LEU A 579 -3.01 5.34 -30.91
C LEU A 579 -3.70 6.04 -32.10
N PRO A 580 -4.59 7.00 -31.84
CA PRO A 580 -5.14 7.87 -32.89
C PRO A 580 -4.05 8.55 -33.74
N SER A 581 -4.35 8.76 -35.03
CA SER A 581 -3.54 9.56 -35.95
C SER A 581 -3.81 11.08 -35.85
N THR A 582 -4.73 11.48 -34.97
CA THR A 582 -5.08 12.87 -34.64
C THR A 582 -4.62 13.21 -33.22
N ALA A 583 -4.04 14.40 -33.03
CA ALA A 583 -3.64 14.88 -31.71
C ALA A 583 -4.84 14.94 -30.74
N THR A 584 -4.60 14.58 -29.48
CA THR A 584 -5.59 14.57 -28.40
C THR A 584 -4.88 14.47 -27.05
N SER A 585 -5.42 15.09 -26.00
CA SER A 585 -4.83 15.12 -24.65
C SER A 585 -5.63 14.36 -23.60
N ASN A 586 -6.74 13.72 -23.99
CA ASN A 586 -7.76 13.20 -23.08
C ASN A 586 -7.97 11.69 -23.20
N ILE A 587 -7.00 10.96 -23.75
CA ILE A 587 -7.10 9.51 -23.83
C ILE A 587 -7.00 8.93 -22.42
N ARG A 588 -7.84 7.94 -22.12
CA ARG A 588 -7.69 7.03 -20.98
C ARG A 588 -7.85 5.60 -21.45
N VAL A 589 -7.16 4.67 -20.81
CA VAL A 589 -7.31 3.23 -21.03
C VAL A 589 -7.68 2.55 -19.72
N ARG A 590 -8.45 1.46 -19.79
CA ARG A 590 -8.81 0.64 -18.64
C ARG A 590 -8.82 -0.83 -19.01
N LEU A 591 -8.43 -1.67 -18.06
CA LEU A 591 -8.56 -3.12 -18.14
C LEU A 591 -9.63 -3.56 -17.16
N VAL A 592 -10.54 -4.40 -17.63
CA VAL A 592 -11.73 -4.85 -16.92
C VAL A 592 -11.80 -6.37 -17.01
N ASP A 593 -12.12 -7.06 -15.92
CA ASP A 593 -12.35 -8.51 -15.96
C ASP A 593 -13.56 -8.83 -16.87
N THR A 594 -13.44 -9.94 -17.60
CA THR A 594 -14.53 -10.49 -18.40
C THR A 594 -15.59 -11.21 -17.57
N SER A 595 -15.29 -11.61 -16.33
CA SER A 595 -16.22 -12.28 -15.41
C SER A 595 -16.98 -11.30 -14.48
N ASP A 596 -16.30 -10.31 -13.90
CA ASP A 596 -16.87 -9.25 -13.08
C ASP A 596 -16.48 -7.85 -13.59
N ALA A 597 -17.43 -7.16 -14.23
CA ALA A 597 -17.22 -5.82 -14.76
C ALA A 597 -17.10 -4.71 -13.69
N SER A 598 -17.27 -5.02 -12.40
CA SER A 598 -16.91 -4.11 -11.30
C SER A 598 -15.43 -4.15 -10.97
N LEU A 599 -14.72 -5.19 -11.40
CA LEU A 599 -13.28 -5.34 -11.24
C LEU A 599 -12.55 -4.77 -12.45
N PHE A 600 -11.97 -3.58 -12.28
CA PHE A 600 -11.19 -2.91 -13.30
C PHE A 600 -10.13 -1.99 -12.69
N ASP A 601 -9.15 -1.61 -13.51
CA ASP A 601 -8.23 -0.51 -13.21
C ASP A 601 -8.14 0.47 -14.40
N VAL A 602 -7.87 1.73 -14.10
CA VAL A 602 -7.81 2.85 -15.06
C VAL A 602 -6.46 3.52 -14.95
N ASN A 603 -5.83 3.80 -16.10
CA ASN A 603 -4.51 4.38 -16.11
C ASN A 603 -4.48 5.80 -15.49
N ASP A 604 -3.49 6.08 -14.63
CA ASP A 604 -3.53 7.17 -13.66
C ASP A 604 -3.74 8.56 -14.30
N ALA A 605 -3.00 8.89 -15.36
CA ALA A 605 -3.00 10.20 -16.01
C ALA A 605 -3.52 10.15 -17.47
N PRO A 606 -3.97 11.28 -18.04
CA PRO A 606 -4.33 11.33 -19.46
C PRO A 606 -3.15 10.95 -20.35
N ILE A 607 -3.38 10.12 -21.35
CA ILE A 607 -2.40 9.84 -22.42
C ILE A 607 -2.55 10.94 -23.47
N VAL A 608 -1.44 11.55 -23.87
CA VAL A 608 -1.40 12.61 -24.88
C VAL A 608 -0.82 12.08 -26.17
N VAL A 609 -1.50 12.33 -27.29
CA VAL A 609 -0.96 12.17 -28.65
C VAL A 609 -0.50 13.54 -29.13
N ALA A 610 0.77 13.63 -29.53
CA ALA A 610 1.41 14.85 -30.02
C ALA A 610 0.75 15.38 -31.29
N GLU A 611 0.92 16.67 -31.58
CA GLU A 611 0.80 17.12 -32.97
C GLU A 611 1.89 16.46 -33.81
N PRO A 612 1.57 15.91 -35.00
CA PRO A 612 2.50 15.11 -35.78
C PRO A 612 3.80 15.86 -36.12
N SER A 613 4.93 15.17 -35.89
CA SER A 613 6.30 15.66 -36.04
C SER A 613 6.64 16.05 -37.48
N GLY A 614 6.22 17.27 -37.86
CA GLY A 614 6.38 17.81 -39.20
C GLY A 614 5.25 17.38 -40.13
N ARG A 615 4.30 18.30 -40.38
CA ARG A 615 3.11 18.06 -41.21
C ARG A 615 3.03 19.16 -42.27
N VAL A 616 3.31 18.79 -43.51
CA VAL A 616 3.28 19.71 -44.66
C VAL A 616 1.96 19.56 -45.40
N ILE A 617 1.30 20.69 -45.69
CA ILE A 617 0.05 20.75 -46.46
C ILE A 617 0.16 21.72 -47.63
N ILE A 618 -0.66 21.52 -48.66
CA ILE A 618 -0.94 22.51 -49.70
C ILE A 618 -1.86 23.57 -49.08
N ASN A 619 -1.42 24.81 -48.97
CA ASN A 619 -2.23 25.88 -48.36
C ASN A 619 -2.92 26.78 -49.39
N GLU A 620 -2.22 27.16 -50.45
CA GLU A 620 -2.73 28.07 -51.47
C GLU A 620 -2.31 27.60 -52.87
N VAL A 621 -3.20 27.69 -53.86
CA VAL A 621 -2.95 27.33 -55.26
C VAL A 621 -3.46 28.42 -56.19
N LEU A 622 -2.59 29.01 -57.02
CA LEU A 622 -2.99 29.86 -58.14
C LEU A 622 -2.78 29.10 -59.45
N ALA A 623 -3.89 28.73 -60.08
CA ALA A 623 -3.95 27.97 -61.34
C ALA A 623 -4.73 28.69 -62.45
N ASN A 624 -4.97 30.00 -62.30
CA ASN A 624 -5.47 30.84 -63.38
C ASN A 624 -4.71 32.18 -63.31
N GLU A 625 -3.64 32.24 -64.07
CA GLU A 625 -2.58 33.22 -63.96
C GLU A 625 -2.94 34.59 -64.56
N PRO A 626 -2.49 35.71 -63.97
CA PRO A 626 -2.77 37.05 -64.48
C PRO A 626 -2.30 37.28 -65.91
N LEU A 627 -3.11 38.02 -66.66
CA LEU A 627 -2.74 38.60 -67.95
C LEU A 627 -1.60 39.63 -67.80
N VAL A 628 -0.40 39.27 -68.23
CA VAL A 628 0.75 40.19 -68.33
C VAL A 628 0.85 40.67 -69.78
N ASN A 629 0.71 41.98 -70.00
CA ASN A 629 0.63 42.58 -71.35
C ASN A 629 -0.45 41.90 -72.23
N ASN A 630 -1.65 41.69 -71.67
CA ASN A 630 -2.79 41.00 -72.29
C ASN A 630 -2.50 39.56 -72.74
N THR A 631 -1.50 38.90 -72.15
CA THR A 631 -1.12 37.51 -72.45
C THR A 631 -1.02 36.71 -71.15
N ASN A 632 -1.60 35.51 -71.15
CA ASN A 632 -1.39 34.48 -70.12
C ASN A 632 0.10 34.25 -69.86
N ASN A 633 0.51 34.17 -68.59
CA ASN A 633 1.91 34.03 -68.21
C ASN A 633 2.08 33.03 -67.05
N VAL A 634 2.17 31.74 -67.40
CA VAL A 634 2.26 30.60 -66.46
C VAL A 634 3.42 30.69 -65.46
N ALA A 635 4.34 31.63 -65.62
CA ALA A 635 5.32 31.95 -64.58
C ALA A 635 4.67 32.39 -63.23
N TYR A 636 3.44 32.89 -63.27
CA TYR A 636 2.66 33.33 -62.10
C TYR A 636 1.77 32.23 -61.50
N GLU A 637 1.67 31.04 -62.10
CA GLU A 637 1.14 29.86 -61.41
C GLU A 637 1.91 29.65 -60.11
N PHE A 638 1.26 29.24 -59.02
CA PHE A 638 1.98 28.81 -57.84
C PHE A 638 1.23 27.78 -56.99
N VAL A 639 2.00 27.07 -56.16
CA VAL A 639 1.51 26.26 -55.03
C VAL A 639 2.31 26.65 -53.78
N GLU A 640 1.60 27.03 -52.72
CA GLU A 640 2.17 27.21 -51.39
C GLU A 640 2.09 25.92 -50.57
N LEU A 641 3.22 25.52 -49.99
CA LEU A 641 3.29 24.46 -48.98
C LEU A 641 3.57 25.07 -47.60
N VAL A 642 2.77 24.71 -46.59
CA VAL A 642 2.97 25.15 -45.19
C VAL A 642 3.31 23.93 -44.33
N ASN A 643 4.40 24.02 -43.56
CA ASN A 643 4.65 23.07 -42.47
C ASN A 643 3.94 23.56 -41.21
N VAL A 644 2.83 22.94 -40.88
CA VAL A 644 2.03 23.22 -39.67
C VAL A 644 2.47 22.40 -38.46
N GLY A 645 3.42 21.47 -38.63
CA GLY A 645 3.97 20.66 -37.54
C GLY A 645 5.01 21.41 -36.70
N GLY A 646 5.24 20.93 -35.49
CA GLY A 646 6.13 21.57 -34.51
C GLY A 646 7.64 21.48 -34.81
N THR A 647 8.06 20.69 -35.80
CA THR A 647 9.47 20.48 -36.17
C THR A 647 9.74 20.81 -37.65
N PRO A 648 10.96 21.23 -38.02
CA PRO A 648 11.35 21.37 -39.42
C PRO A 648 11.23 20.05 -40.20
N VAL A 649 10.77 20.12 -41.44
CA VAL A 649 10.65 18.97 -42.35
C VAL A 649 11.72 19.07 -43.45
N ASP A 650 12.44 17.98 -43.70
CA ASP A 650 13.28 17.85 -44.89
C ASP A 650 12.43 17.44 -46.09
N LEU A 651 12.41 18.30 -47.12
CA LEU A 651 11.73 18.11 -48.39
C LEU A 651 12.65 17.47 -49.44
N SER A 652 13.90 17.14 -49.13
CA SER A 652 14.87 16.57 -50.08
C SER A 652 14.29 15.43 -50.91
N GLY A 653 14.26 15.60 -52.23
CA GLY A 653 13.74 14.60 -53.17
C GLY A 653 12.22 14.43 -53.18
N TRP A 654 11.46 15.20 -52.40
CA TRP A 654 10.00 15.26 -52.53
C TRP A 654 9.62 15.87 -53.89
N SER A 655 8.41 15.60 -54.35
CA SER A 655 7.88 16.09 -55.62
C SER A 655 6.54 16.79 -55.46
N LEU A 656 6.34 17.83 -56.28
CA LEU A 656 5.08 18.50 -56.54
C LEU A 656 4.66 18.16 -57.97
N SER A 657 3.46 17.62 -58.14
CA SER A 657 2.91 17.15 -59.43
C SER A 657 1.54 17.77 -59.71
N ASP A 658 1.19 17.87 -60.98
CA ASP A 658 -0.20 18.06 -61.43
C ASP A 658 -0.86 16.67 -61.67
N ALA A 659 -1.99 16.61 -62.37
CA ALA A 659 -2.65 15.35 -62.70
C ALA A 659 -1.92 14.48 -63.74
N ALA A 660 -0.83 14.96 -64.35
CA ALA A 660 -0.15 14.31 -65.49
C ALA A 660 1.34 14.00 -65.25
N LEU A 661 2.10 14.89 -64.60
CA LEU A 661 3.56 14.86 -64.49
C LEU A 661 4.06 15.49 -63.18
N SER A 662 5.27 15.11 -62.76
CA SER A 662 6.02 15.85 -61.74
C SER A 662 6.52 17.19 -62.30
N ARG A 663 6.31 18.28 -61.57
CA ARG A 663 6.54 19.67 -61.98
C ARG A 663 7.64 20.39 -61.19
N HIS A 664 7.82 20.03 -59.92
CA HIS A 664 8.98 20.42 -59.14
C HIS A 664 9.48 19.22 -58.33
N VAL A 665 10.80 19.03 -58.27
CA VAL A 665 11.46 18.11 -57.33
C VAL A 665 12.37 18.94 -56.45
N PHE A 666 12.16 18.86 -55.14
CA PHE A 666 12.87 19.68 -54.15
C PHE A 666 14.34 19.24 -54.03
N PRO A 667 15.33 20.15 -54.18
CA PRO A 667 16.75 19.81 -54.08
C PRO A 667 17.15 19.24 -52.70
N ALA A 668 18.25 18.48 -52.68
CA ALA A 668 18.83 17.99 -51.42
C ALA A 668 19.22 19.16 -50.48
N GLY A 669 18.87 19.04 -49.20
CA GLY A 669 19.02 20.07 -48.17
C GLY A 669 17.85 21.06 -48.07
N THR A 670 16.78 20.90 -48.87
CA THR A 670 15.61 21.79 -48.80
C THR A 670 14.79 21.51 -47.54
N THR A 671 14.90 22.38 -46.54
CA THR A 671 14.18 22.23 -45.26
C THR A 671 13.10 23.30 -45.08
N LEU A 672 11.91 22.88 -44.67
CA LEU A 672 10.78 23.75 -44.35
C LEU A 672 10.57 23.80 -42.84
N ALA A 673 10.98 24.92 -42.22
CA ALA A 673 10.90 25.12 -40.78
C ALA A 673 9.46 25.07 -40.24
N ALA A 674 9.32 24.73 -38.96
CA ALA A 674 8.03 24.67 -38.26
C ALA A 674 7.28 26.01 -38.35
N GLY A 675 5.99 25.95 -38.69
CA GLY A 675 5.13 27.12 -38.86
C GLY A 675 5.54 28.05 -39.99
N LYS A 676 6.19 27.56 -41.05
CA LYS A 676 6.60 28.36 -42.23
C LYS A 676 6.06 27.82 -43.55
N ALA A 677 5.93 28.73 -44.51
CA ALA A 677 5.50 28.46 -45.87
C ALA A 677 6.67 28.50 -46.87
N LEU A 678 6.60 27.67 -47.90
CA LEU A 678 7.47 27.67 -49.08
C LEU A 678 6.60 27.64 -50.34
N VAL A 679 6.77 28.61 -51.23
CA VAL A 679 6.00 28.72 -52.47
C VAL A 679 6.81 28.20 -53.66
N VAL A 680 6.23 27.30 -54.44
CA VAL A 680 6.75 26.94 -55.77
C VAL A 680 5.99 27.75 -56.81
N PHE A 681 6.67 28.62 -57.55
CA PHE A 681 6.12 29.36 -58.69
C PHE A 681 6.46 28.68 -60.01
N GLY A 682 5.60 28.78 -61.02
CA GLY A 682 5.86 28.28 -62.37
C GLY A 682 7.15 28.87 -62.98
N GLY A 683 7.46 30.13 -62.70
CA GLY A 683 8.63 30.82 -63.26
C GLY A 683 9.12 32.00 -62.43
N ALA A 684 10.38 32.40 -62.63
CA ALA A 684 11.00 33.47 -61.85
C ALA A 684 10.31 34.85 -61.97
N ALA A 685 9.49 35.07 -63.01
CA ALA A 685 8.73 36.30 -63.19
C ALA A 685 7.50 36.42 -62.25
N GLY A 686 6.99 35.29 -61.71
CA GLY A 686 5.89 35.31 -60.74
C GLY A 686 6.33 35.64 -59.31
N ILE A 687 7.61 35.39 -58.97
CA ILE A 687 8.14 35.57 -57.62
C ILE A 687 8.15 37.07 -57.25
N PRO A 688 7.45 37.50 -56.17
CA PRO A 688 7.44 38.88 -55.74
C PRO A 688 8.85 39.38 -55.34
N PRO A 689 9.26 40.62 -55.70
CA PRO A 689 10.57 41.15 -55.35
C PRO A 689 10.85 41.09 -53.84
N GLY A 690 11.96 40.43 -53.45
CA GLY A 690 12.36 40.26 -52.05
C GLY A 690 11.74 39.06 -51.33
N ARG A 691 10.85 38.28 -51.98
CA ARG A 691 10.32 37.02 -51.43
C ARG A 691 11.43 35.98 -51.32
N THR A 692 11.84 35.64 -50.09
CA THR A 692 12.92 34.66 -49.82
C THR A 692 12.42 33.22 -49.66
N ASN A 693 11.15 33.02 -49.30
CA ASN A 693 10.52 31.71 -49.14
C ASN A 693 9.78 31.25 -50.41
N ALA A 694 10.42 31.44 -51.58
CA ALA A 694 9.88 31.04 -52.88
C ALA A 694 10.97 30.43 -53.78
N VAL A 695 10.59 29.45 -54.59
CA VAL A 695 11.43 28.75 -55.57
C VAL A 695 10.71 28.64 -56.91
N VAL A 696 11.45 28.36 -57.98
CA VAL A 696 10.90 28.09 -59.32
C VAL A 696 10.66 26.59 -59.50
N ALA A 697 9.58 26.22 -60.18
CA ALA A 697 9.29 24.86 -60.60
C ALA A 697 10.47 24.26 -61.38
N SER A 698 10.94 23.06 -61.01
CA SER A 698 12.17 22.51 -61.60
C SER A 698 12.01 22.11 -63.07
N THR A 699 10.77 22.04 -63.58
CA THR A 699 10.47 21.90 -65.02
C THR A 699 10.24 23.23 -65.77
N GLY A 700 10.27 24.38 -65.08
CA GLY A 700 10.11 25.72 -65.68
C GLY A 700 8.65 26.17 -65.92
N ALA A 701 7.68 25.41 -65.42
CA ALA A 701 6.25 25.74 -65.31
C ALA A 701 5.62 24.77 -64.29
N LEU A 702 4.46 25.10 -63.72
CA LEU A 702 3.62 24.12 -63.03
C LEU A 702 2.62 23.49 -64.00
N GLY A 703 2.18 24.22 -65.03
CA GLY A 703 1.32 23.69 -66.10
C GLY A 703 -0.09 23.34 -65.64
N LEU A 704 -0.61 24.12 -64.68
CA LEU A 704 -1.90 23.91 -64.03
C LEU A 704 -3.03 24.36 -64.95
N SER A 705 -3.98 23.47 -65.22
CA SER A 705 -5.08 23.76 -66.15
C SER A 705 -6.07 24.80 -65.57
N ASN A 706 -6.29 25.92 -66.29
CA ASN A 706 -7.23 27.02 -65.96
C ASN A 706 -8.73 26.62 -65.92
N SER A 707 -9.04 25.35 -65.67
CA SER A 707 -10.40 24.83 -65.56
C SER A 707 -10.48 23.70 -64.56
N ASN A 708 -9.68 22.65 -64.71
CA ASN A 708 -9.64 21.54 -63.76
C ASN A 708 -8.29 20.80 -63.81
N ASP A 709 -7.77 20.43 -62.64
CA ASP A 709 -6.52 19.70 -62.48
C ASP A 709 -6.46 19.07 -61.06
N THR A 710 -5.33 18.47 -60.70
CA THR A 710 -5.08 17.98 -59.35
C THR A 710 -3.62 18.16 -58.93
N VAL A 711 -3.37 19.11 -58.04
CA VAL A 711 -2.06 19.32 -57.40
C VAL A 711 -1.83 18.21 -56.37
N SER A 712 -0.67 17.57 -56.37
CA SER A 712 -0.29 16.61 -55.33
C SER A 712 1.17 16.75 -54.88
N VAL A 713 1.40 16.57 -53.58
CA VAL A 713 2.72 16.57 -52.94
C VAL A 713 3.06 15.15 -52.53
N ARG A 714 4.25 14.67 -52.89
CA ARG A 714 4.73 13.32 -52.56
C ARG A 714 6.14 13.33 -52.00
N ARG A 715 6.43 12.42 -51.06
CA ARG A 715 7.79 12.16 -50.56
C ARG A 715 8.66 11.54 -51.65
N GLN A 716 9.97 11.41 -51.38
CA GLN A 716 10.93 10.75 -52.27
C GLN A 716 10.59 9.28 -52.59
N ASP A 717 9.91 8.59 -51.67
CA ASP A 717 9.38 7.23 -51.84
C ASP A 717 8.04 7.16 -52.61
N ALA A 718 7.59 8.30 -53.17
CA ALA A 718 6.30 8.53 -53.82
C ALA A 718 5.04 8.46 -52.92
N THR A 719 5.18 8.30 -51.60
CA THR A 719 4.07 8.39 -50.64
C THR A 719 3.36 9.73 -50.76
N LEU A 720 2.02 9.71 -50.82
CA LEU A 720 1.22 10.93 -50.85
C LEU A 720 1.29 11.66 -49.51
N VAL A 721 1.55 12.96 -49.55
CA VAL A 721 1.53 13.85 -48.38
C VAL A 721 0.23 14.61 -48.32
N ASP A 722 -0.14 15.27 -49.42
CA ASP A 722 -1.37 16.05 -49.54
C ASP A 722 -1.78 16.21 -51.02
N GLN A 723 -3.05 16.50 -51.27
CA GLN A 723 -3.63 16.60 -52.62
C GLN A 723 -4.80 17.59 -52.65
N TYR A 724 -4.83 18.46 -53.68
CA TYR A 724 -5.95 19.35 -53.95
C TYR A 724 -6.40 19.22 -55.41
N ALA A 725 -7.68 18.91 -55.61
CA ALA A 725 -8.34 18.82 -56.91
C ALA A 725 -9.40 19.91 -57.05
N TYR A 726 -9.40 20.61 -58.18
CA TYR A 726 -10.28 21.75 -58.44
C TYR A 726 -10.94 21.64 -59.82
N THR A 727 -12.08 22.32 -60.00
CA THR A 727 -12.96 22.16 -61.17
C THR A 727 -13.46 23.46 -61.81
N SER A 728 -13.09 24.62 -61.26
CA SER A 728 -13.15 25.92 -61.92
C SER A 728 -12.26 26.93 -61.17
N THR A 729 -11.45 27.72 -61.87
CA THR A 729 -10.56 28.73 -61.27
C THR A 729 -10.83 30.12 -61.85
N VAL A 730 -10.64 31.18 -61.04
CA VAL A 730 -10.95 32.57 -61.43
C VAL A 730 -9.66 33.31 -61.78
N ASP A 731 -9.69 34.09 -62.87
CA ASP A 731 -8.55 34.89 -63.36
C ASP A 731 -7.88 35.71 -62.24
N ASN A 732 -6.59 35.44 -62.03
CA ASN A 732 -5.75 36.05 -61.00
C ASN A 732 -6.33 35.93 -59.56
N VAL A 733 -7.07 34.88 -59.24
CA VAL A 733 -7.52 34.57 -57.87
C VAL A 733 -7.13 33.13 -57.53
N SER A 734 -6.40 32.97 -56.42
CA SER A 734 -6.01 31.65 -55.89
C SER A 734 -7.16 30.99 -55.14
N ASP A 735 -7.09 29.66 -55.03
CA ASP A 735 -7.83 28.89 -54.04
C ASP A 735 -6.94 28.73 -52.78
N ASN A 736 -7.41 29.25 -51.65
CA ASN A 736 -6.75 29.13 -50.34
C ASN A 736 -7.51 28.13 -49.46
N ARG A 737 -6.80 27.33 -48.66
CA ARG A 737 -7.41 26.46 -47.65
C ARG A 737 -8.19 27.31 -46.66
N SER A 738 -9.34 26.81 -46.21
CA SER A 738 -10.27 27.59 -45.38
C SER A 738 -10.91 26.72 -44.30
N PRO A 739 -10.51 26.86 -43.01
CA PRO A 739 -9.59 27.87 -42.46
C PRO A 739 -8.16 27.82 -43.01
N ASP A 740 -7.48 28.97 -42.97
CA ASP A 740 -6.11 29.12 -43.47
C ASP A 740 -5.12 28.35 -42.59
N ALA A 741 -4.20 27.59 -43.21
CA ALA A 741 -3.27 26.68 -42.56
C ALA A 741 -3.87 25.65 -41.58
N ASP A 742 -5.18 25.37 -41.63
CA ASP A 742 -5.79 24.25 -40.91
C ASP A 742 -5.57 22.94 -41.70
N PRO A 743 -4.79 21.97 -41.18
CA PRO A 743 -4.47 20.76 -41.93
C PRO A 743 -5.54 19.67 -41.84
N ASN A 744 -6.59 19.88 -41.04
CA ASN A 744 -7.65 18.92 -40.79
C ASN A 744 -8.87 19.15 -41.70
N VAL A 745 -8.91 20.28 -42.42
CA VAL A 745 -9.87 20.54 -43.49
C VAL A 745 -9.27 20.27 -44.88
N THR A 746 -10.10 19.75 -45.79
CA THR A 746 -9.80 19.64 -47.22
C THR A 746 -10.49 20.72 -48.05
N THR A 747 -11.20 21.66 -47.39
CA THR A 747 -11.97 22.72 -48.05
C THR A 747 -11.10 23.92 -48.41
N PHE A 748 -11.09 24.26 -49.70
CA PHE A 748 -10.53 25.50 -50.23
C PHE A 748 -11.64 26.49 -50.61
N LYS A 749 -11.29 27.77 -50.71
CA LYS A 749 -12.15 28.84 -51.22
C LYS A 749 -11.28 29.82 -52.01
N LEU A 750 -11.87 30.45 -53.03
CA LEU A 750 -11.28 31.60 -53.70
C LEU A 750 -10.83 32.65 -52.67
N HIS A 751 -9.56 33.05 -52.73
CA HIS A 751 -8.93 33.91 -51.72
C HIS A 751 -9.65 35.26 -51.57
N ASN A 752 -10.27 35.76 -52.63
CA ASN A 752 -11.05 37.00 -52.60
C ASN A 752 -12.31 36.96 -51.69
N VAL A 753 -12.77 35.79 -51.27
CA VAL A 753 -13.85 35.60 -50.28
C VAL A 753 -13.37 34.99 -48.95
N VAL A 754 -12.07 34.78 -48.77
CA VAL A 754 -11.47 34.48 -47.46
C VAL A 754 -11.39 35.79 -46.66
N SER A 755 -11.47 35.70 -45.33
CA SER A 755 -11.39 36.88 -44.44
C SER A 755 -9.94 37.18 -44.09
N PRO A 756 -9.44 38.42 -44.22
CA PRO A 756 -10.11 39.65 -44.70
C PRO A 756 -10.31 39.68 -46.23
N THR A 757 -11.55 39.94 -46.66
CA THR A 757 -11.93 39.93 -48.07
C THR A 757 -11.29 41.08 -48.85
N GLY A 758 -10.68 40.78 -50.00
CA GLY A 758 -10.17 41.78 -50.95
C GLY A 758 -8.76 41.50 -51.49
N LEU A 759 -7.99 40.65 -50.82
CA LEU A 759 -6.78 40.06 -51.40
C LEU A 759 -7.16 38.96 -52.39
N THR A 760 -6.46 38.90 -53.54
CA THR A 760 -6.70 37.88 -54.57
C THR A 760 -5.76 36.68 -54.46
N SER A 761 -4.65 36.82 -53.72
CA SER A 761 -3.72 35.75 -53.32
C SER A 761 -2.76 36.27 -52.22
N SER A 762 -2.12 35.38 -51.46
CA SER A 762 -1.16 35.71 -50.40
C SER A 762 0.20 34.99 -50.46
N PRO A 763 0.76 34.60 -51.63
CA PRO A 763 1.81 33.58 -51.73
C PRO A 763 3.02 33.84 -50.84
N GLY A 764 3.21 33.00 -49.81
CA GLY A 764 4.27 33.07 -48.81
C GLY A 764 3.88 33.83 -47.55
N LEU A 765 2.58 34.07 -47.32
CA LEU A 765 1.94 34.78 -46.21
C LEU A 765 0.59 34.12 -45.92
N ARG A 766 0.10 34.28 -44.68
CA ARG A 766 -1.25 33.88 -44.28
C ARG A 766 -2.30 34.62 -45.12
N ALA A 767 -3.52 34.10 -45.18
CA ALA A 767 -4.60 34.66 -46.01
C ALA A 767 -5.02 36.11 -45.62
N ASP A 768 -4.54 36.64 -44.49
CA ASP A 768 -4.69 38.04 -44.08
C ASP A 768 -3.51 38.94 -44.44
N GLY A 769 -2.51 38.40 -45.15
CA GLY A 769 -1.27 39.07 -45.50
C GLY A 769 -0.23 39.13 -44.38
N THR A 770 -0.48 38.51 -43.22
CA THR A 770 0.52 38.44 -42.14
C THR A 770 1.55 37.33 -42.39
N ALA A 771 2.70 37.42 -41.71
CA ALA A 771 3.74 36.41 -41.83
C ALA A 771 3.31 35.07 -41.22
N PHE A 772 3.70 33.98 -41.87
CA PHE A 772 3.68 32.64 -41.28
C PHE A 772 4.59 32.56 -40.06
#